data_AF-A0A7G8Q9Q9-F1
#
_entry.id   AF-A0A7G8Q9Q9-F1
#
_cell.length_a   1.000
_cell.length_b   1.000
_cell.length_c   1.000
_cell.angle_alpha   90.00
_cell.angle_beta   90.00
_cell.angle_gamma   90.00
#
_symmetry.space_group_name_H-M   'P 1'
#
loop_
_entity.id
_entity.type
_entity.pdbx_description
1 polymer ?
#
loop_
_entity_poly.entity_id
_entity_poly.type
_entity_poly.pdbx_seq_one_letter_code
_entity_poly.pdbx_strand_id
1 'polypeptide(L)'
;MAKIFNMGSRGEASFDRQALLWFAAGTLLVLVGLFCLWQTWQIADERNAIERVHLAQRQAAEAIAAEIASERGHVEAAVHSLSAESVVADPAAAANELRPLIPAALMVEVYSGSLDEVLHANYRVFGYGKAAQLLAAQSADGKPLAQTVPDGKGARVLSIVVPVGPAAHPQAWVWTTLPFSPVQERFESVSASGGRLELRQGDDRGDLRLLASGNTSAERESNGLAVGGSTFSILAALPPAFIVLPRVWPLTALIGLLALGAGVYLIWTRRRLGSAGSVPDVDEPVFSELLEAPPEPVASPAPARMAPPKPAPATIDPTIFRAYDVRGVVGKSLTREVAQQLGQAIGSVMREQGLREIVVGRDGRLSGPELAGALSDGLREAGVDVIDLGAVPTPVVYYAAYRFNTGCGVAVTGSHNPPDYNGFKIVVGGETLAEGAIQDLYQRIVTDRLEKGGRGNLRHIDVLPDYIERITSDVQAERRLKVVVDCGNGIPGVVAPQVLEGIGCEVIPLYCDVDGTFPNHHPDPSDPHNLEDLIFAVRQTGADLGVAFDGDGDRLGVVTKEGEIIFPDRTLMLFARDVLSRQPGATILFDVKCTGHLKGEILDAGGSPLMWRTGHSLMKAKMRETGAELAGEMSGHFFFKERWYGFDDGIYAGARLMEILAGDLEERTPEEIFATCPKGVSTPELKVEMAEGAHYRFMDAFRQKASFGDATLTTIDGVRADWSDGWGLVRASNTTPVLVLRFDADNDAALARIKKVFREQLLAVDPSLKLPF
;
A
#
# COMPACT_ATOMS: atom_id res chain seq x y z
N MET A 1 -85.73 -22.92 10.61
CA MET A 1 -86.02 -24.30 11.06
C MET A 1 -84.77 -25.13 10.78
N ALA A 2 -83.90 -25.33 11.76
CA ALA A 2 -83.87 -26.53 12.63
C ALA A 2 -83.19 -27.74 11.97
N LYS A 3 -81.87 -27.85 12.20
CA LYS A 3 -81.08 -29.00 12.73
C LYS A 3 -81.41 -30.45 12.32
N ILE A 4 -80.31 -31.23 12.15
CA ILE A 4 -80.09 -32.70 12.41
C ILE A 4 -80.37 -33.64 11.20
N PHE A 5 -79.53 -34.59 10.73
CA PHE A 5 -78.28 -35.26 11.18
C PHE A 5 -77.60 -36.05 10.01
N ASN A 6 -76.26 -36.07 9.99
CA ASN A 6 -75.33 -37.23 9.91
C ASN A 6 -75.20 -38.16 8.66
N MET A 7 -73.99 -38.16 8.08
CA MET A 7 -73.21 -39.26 7.43
C MET A 7 -71.99 -38.58 6.75
N GLY A 8 -70.71 -38.96 6.81
CA GLY A 8 -69.95 -40.08 7.36
C GLY A 8 -68.51 -39.94 6.78
N SER A 9 -67.50 -40.18 7.61
CA SER A 9 -66.06 -39.92 7.43
C SER A 9 -65.29 -40.84 6.46
N ARG A 10 -64.35 -40.29 5.68
CA ARG A 10 -63.13 -40.92 5.08
C ARG A 10 -62.15 -39.78 4.72
N GLY A 11 -60.84 -39.74 4.99
CA GLY A 11 -59.88 -40.54 5.74
C GLY A 11 -58.54 -39.82 5.52
N GLU A 12 -57.95 -39.22 6.56
CA GLU A 12 -56.64 -38.56 6.50
C GLU A 12 -55.53 -39.58 6.77
N ALA A 13 -54.57 -39.70 5.87
CA ALA A 13 -53.34 -40.44 6.11
C ALA A 13 -52.45 -39.64 7.06
N SER A 14 -52.19 -40.16 8.27
CA SER A 14 -51.29 -39.52 9.23
C SER A 14 -49.84 -39.57 8.74
N PHE A 15 -49.26 -38.42 8.44
CA PHE A 15 -47.84 -38.27 8.14
C PHE A 15 -47.02 -38.49 9.42
N ASP A 16 -46.27 -39.59 9.49
CA ASP A 16 -45.42 -39.92 10.65
C ASP A 16 -44.16 -39.02 10.66
N ARG A 17 -44.29 -37.84 11.28
CA ARG A 17 -43.19 -36.87 11.46
C ARG A 17 -42.04 -37.43 12.28
N GLN A 18 -42.32 -38.36 13.20
CA GLN A 18 -41.31 -38.94 14.08
C GLN A 18 -40.39 -39.89 13.31
N ALA A 19 -40.97 -40.65 12.39
CA ALA A 19 -40.24 -41.47 11.43
C ALA A 19 -39.30 -40.64 10.53
N LEU A 20 -39.74 -39.46 10.06
CA LEU A 20 -38.89 -38.60 9.23
C LEU A 20 -37.68 -38.05 10.02
N LEU A 21 -37.89 -37.70 11.30
CA LEU A 21 -36.85 -37.19 12.18
C LEU A 21 -35.75 -38.23 12.46
N TRP A 22 -36.10 -39.49 12.68
CA TRP A 22 -35.10 -40.55 12.89
C TRP A 22 -34.29 -40.89 11.65
N PHE A 23 -34.92 -40.84 10.48
CA PHE A 23 -34.21 -41.02 9.21
C PHE A 23 -33.26 -39.86 8.94
N ALA A 24 -33.73 -38.61 9.13
CA ALA A 24 -32.89 -37.42 9.03
C ALA A 24 -31.71 -37.44 10.01
N ALA A 25 -31.94 -37.88 11.25
CA ALA A 25 -30.87 -38.04 12.26
C ALA A 25 -29.85 -39.13 11.86
N GLY A 26 -30.32 -40.27 11.35
CA GLY A 26 -29.45 -41.34 10.85
C GLY A 26 -28.60 -40.89 9.66
N THR A 27 -29.19 -40.20 8.68
CA THR A 27 -28.48 -39.62 7.54
C THR A 27 -27.46 -38.57 7.98
N LEU A 28 -27.83 -37.70 8.92
CA LEU A 28 -26.92 -36.69 9.48
C LEU A 28 -25.71 -37.34 10.15
N LEU A 29 -25.90 -38.40 10.94
CA LEU A 29 -24.81 -39.12 11.59
C LEU A 29 -23.89 -39.84 10.59
N VAL A 30 -24.42 -40.37 9.50
CA VAL A 30 -23.59 -40.93 8.40
C VAL A 30 -22.76 -39.83 7.74
N LEU A 31 -23.34 -38.66 7.46
CA LEU A 31 -22.62 -37.53 6.87
C LEU A 31 -21.53 -37.01 7.81
N VAL A 32 -21.81 -36.91 9.11
CA VAL A 32 -20.82 -36.55 10.14
C VAL A 32 -19.71 -37.61 10.22
N GLY A 33 -20.06 -38.90 10.17
CA GLY A 33 -19.09 -40.01 10.16
C GLY A 33 -18.15 -39.96 8.95
N LEU A 34 -18.70 -39.75 7.75
CA LEU A 34 -17.93 -39.59 6.50
C LEU A 34 -17.04 -38.34 6.55
N PHE A 35 -17.55 -37.22 7.05
CA PHE A 35 -16.77 -36.00 7.24
C PHE A 35 -15.59 -36.22 8.20
N CYS A 36 -15.81 -36.87 9.34
CA CYS A 36 -14.74 -37.19 10.30
C CYS A 36 -13.69 -38.14 9.72
N LEU A 37 -14.08 -39.12 8.91
CA LEU A 37 -13.14 -40.02 8.23
C LEU A 37 -12.31 -39.28 7.16
N TRP A 38 -12.93 -38.38 6.40
CA TRP A 38 -12.22 -37.52 5.45
C TRP A 38 -11.23 -36.58 6.15
N GLN A 39 -11.63 -35.96 7.27
CA GLN A 39 -10.75 -35.14 8.11
C GLN A 39 -9.60 -35.94 8.72
N THR A 40 -9.85 -37.19 9.12
CA THR A 40 -8.81 -38.11 9.62
C THR A 40 -7.76 -38.40 8.55
N TRP A 41 -8.20 -38.63 7.31
CA TRP A 41 -7.30 -38.84 6.17
C TRP A 41 -6.45 -37.59 5.88
N GLN A 42 -7.06 -36.40 5.91
CA GLN A 42 -6.34 -35.13 5.75
C GLN A 42 -5.28 -34.92 6.85
N ILE A 43 -5.61 -35.18 8.12
CA ILE A 43 -4.67 -35.09 9.25
C ILE A 43 -3.51 -36.09 9.09
N ALA A 44 -3.78 -37.28 8.55
CA ALA A 44 -2.75 -38.31 8.33
C ALA A 44 -1.81 -37.95 7.15
N ASP A 45 -2.31 -37.32 6.09
CA ASP A 45 -1.50 -36.93 4.93
C ASP A 45 -0.72 -35.61 5.15
N GLU A 46 -1.20 -34.72 6.02
CA GLU A 46 -0.59 -33.41 6.33
C GLU A 46 0.92 -33.54 6.64
N ARG A 47 1.31 -34.49 7.51
CA ARG A 47 2.73 -34.70 7.87
C ARG A 47 3.59 -35.09 6.68
N ASN A 48 3.10 -36.02 5.86
CA ASN A 48 3.83 -36.47 4.67
C ASN A 48 3.93 -35.34 3.63
N ALA A 49 2.89 -34.51 3.51
CA ALA A 49 2.88 -33.36 2.62
C ALA A 49 3.90 -32.29 3.05
N ILE A 50 3.97 -31.97 4.34
CA ILE A 50 4.96 -31.04 4.92
C ILE A 50 6.39 -31.56 4.68
N GLU A 51 6.65 -32.84 4.98
CA GLU A 51 7.98 -33.43 4.80
C GLU A 51 8.44 -33.39 3.32
N ARG A 52 7.53 -33.61 2.37
CA ARG A 52 7.83 -33.49 0.93
C ARG A 52 8.21 -32.07 0.52
N VAL A 53 7.54 -31.05 1.06
CA VAL A 53 7.84 -29.64 0.77
C VAL A 53 9.19 -29.24 1.36
N HIS A 54 9.50 -29.63 2.60
CA HIS A 54 10.81 -29.37 3.21
C HIS A 54 11.94 -30.12 2.51
N LEU A 55 11.69 -31.32 2.00
CA LEU A 55 12.66 -32.03 1.17
C LEU A 55 12.94 -31.27 -0.14
N ALA A 56 11.89 -30.78 -0.81
CA ALA A 56 12.01 -29.97 -2.01
C ALA A 56 12.76 -28.65 -1.73
N GLN A 57 12.50 -27.99 -0.60
CA GLN A 57 13.22 -26.79 -0.15
C GLN A 57 14.73 -27.06 -0.02
N ARG A 58 15.12 -28.16 0.62
CA ARG A 58 16.54 -28.55 0.75
C ARG A 58 17.18 -28.86 -0.60
N GLN A 59 16.50 -29.63 -1.45
CA GLN A 59 16.99 -29.96 -2.79
C GLN A 59 17.21 -28.72 -3.66
N ALA A 60 16.29 -27.76 -3.61
CA ALA A 60 16.44 -26.50 -4.32
C ALA A 60 17.63 -25.68 -3.78
N ALA A 61 17.83 -25.66 -2.46
CA ALA A 61 18.93 -24.91 -1.85
C ALA A 61 20.29 -25.51 -2.23
N GLU A 62 20.40 -26.84 -2.20
CA GLU A 62 21.60 -27.56 -2.62
C GLU A 62 21.90 -27.37 -4.12
N ALA A 63 20.88 -27.45 -4.98
CA ALA A 63 21.03 -27.28 -6.42
C ALA A 63 21.51 -25.87 -6.80
N ILE A 64 20.94 -24.84 -6.16
CA ILE A 64 21.35 -23.44 -6.40
C ILE A 64 22.74 -23.19 -5.82
N ALA A 65 23.05 -23.69 -4.62
CA ALA A 65 24.37 -23.53 -4.02
C ALA A 65 25.47 -24.18 -4.89
N ALA A 66 25.20 -25.35 -5.47
CA ALA A 66 26.12 -26.02 -6.40
C ALA A 66 26.35 -25.19 -7.67
N GLU A 67 25.30 -24.59 -8.23
CA GLU A 67 25.41 -23.72 -9.41
C GLU A 67 26.25 -22.47 -9.12
N ILE A 68 25.99 -21.79 -8.00
CA ILE A 68 26.75 -20.60 -7.59
C ILE A 68 28.22 -20.95 -7.32
N ALA A 69 28.48 -22.11 -6.71
CA ALA A 69 29.84 -22.58 -6.48
C ALA A 69 30.56 -22.89 -7.80
N SER A 70 29.87 -23.48 -8.78
CA SER A 70 30.41 -23.75 -10.12
C SER A 70 30.78 -22.45 -10.84
N GLU A 71 29.86 -21.48 -10.88
CA GLU A 71 30.10 -20.17 -11.51
C GLU A 71 31.25 -19.42 -10.84
N ARG A 72 31.29 -19.40 -9.50
CA ARG A 72 32.41 -18.82 -8.75
C ARG A 72 33.73 -19.50 -9.09
N GLY A 73 33.75 -20.83 -9.18
CA GLY A 73 34.95 -21.60 -9.53
C GLY A 73 35.51 -21.23 -10.91
N HIS A 74 34.64 -20.99 -11.89
CA HIS A 74 35.07 -20.50 -13.22
C HIS A 74 35.69 -19.11 -13.15
N VAL A 75 35.07 -18.18 -12.41
CA VAL A 75 35.63 -16.83 -12.22
C VAL A 75 36.95 -16.88 -11.48
N GLU A 76 37.06 -17.67 -10.40
CA GLU A 76 38.30 -17.87 -9.65
C GLU A 76 39.43 -18.44 -10.52
N ALA A 77 39.13 -19.44 -11.36
CA ALA A 77 40.13 -20.02 -12.28
C ALA A 77 40.64 -18.99 -13.30
N ALA A 78 39.76 -18.13 -13.82
CA ALA A 78 40.16 -17.06 -14.74
C ALA A 78 41.01 -16.00 -14.03
N VAL A 79 40.63 -15.56 -12.83
CA VAL A 79 41.39 -14.57 -12.05
C VAL A 79 42.77 -15.08 -11.66
N HIS A 80 42.91 -16.35 -11.28
CA HIS A 80 44.20 -16.96 -10.95
C HIS A 80 45.15 -17.14 -12.15
N SER A 81 44.64 -17.01 -13.38
CA SER A 81 45.48 -17.10 -14.59
C SER A 81 46.30 -15.83 -14.85
N LEU A 82 45.96 -14.72 -14.20
CA LEU A 82 46.64 -13.43 -14.29
C LEU A 82 47.62 -13.22 -13.14
N SER A 83 48.70 -12.47 -13.38
CA SER A 83 49.57 -12.04 -12.29
C SER A 83 48.93 -10.85 -11.56
N ALA A 84 48.95 -10.87 -10.23
CA ALA A 84 48.37 -9.77 -9.45
C ALA A 84 49.03 -8.41 -9.76
N GLU A 85 50.32 -8.43 -10.12
CA GLU A 85 51.09 -7.26 -10.54
C GLU A 85 50.54 -6.64 -11.83
N SER A 86 50.14 -7.45 -12.82
CA SER A 86 49.56 -6.93 -14.06
C SER A 86 48.16 -6.37 -13.84
N VAL A 87 47.36 -7.00 -12.97
CA VAL A 87 45.99 -6.59 -12.66
C VAL A 87 45.96 -5.23 -11.94
N VAL A 88 46.90 -5.00 -11.02
CA VAL A 88 47.00 -3.72 -10.29
C VAL A 88 47.58 -2.61 -11.19
N ALA A 89 48.50 -2.94 -12.10
CA ALA A 89 49.15 -1.95 -12.96
C ALA A 89 48.19 -1.34 -13.99
N ASP A 90 47.29 -2.13 -14.56
CA ASP A 90 46.26 -1.65 -15.50
C ASP A 90 44.94 -2.43 -15.32
N PRO A 91 44.07 -1.97 -14.40
CA PRO A 91 42.78 -2.62 -14.12
C PRO A 91 41.86 -2.74 -15.34
N ALA A 92 41.92 -1.78 -16.27
CA ALA A 92 41.10 -1.77 -17.47
C ALA A 92 41.59 -2.80 -18.50
N ALA A 93 42.91 -2.91 -18.69
CA ALA A 93 43.48 -3.98 -19.51
C ALA A 93 43.21 -5.37 -18.93
N ALA A 94 43.35 -5.53 -17.62
CA ALA A 94 43.07 -6.78 -16.93
C ALA A 94 41.59 -7.21 -17.07
N ALA A 95 40.64 -6.28 -16.95
CA ALA A 95 39.23 -6.57 -17.20
C ALA A 95 38.97 -7.07 -18.64
N ASN A 96 39.65 -6.48 -19.63
CA ASN A 96 39.55 -6.89 -21.02
C ASN A 96 40.19 -8.27 -21.30
N GLU A 97 41.25 -8.62 -20.58
CA GLU A 97 41.90 -9.94 -20.66
C GLU A 97 41.07 -11.04 -19.96
N LEU A 98 40.38 -10.71 -18.87
CA LEU A 98 39.48 -11.62 -18.15
C LEU A 98 38.21 -11.97 -18.93
N ARG A 99 37.66 -11.02 -19.68
CA ARG A 99 36.38 -11.19 -20.38
C ARG A 99 36.32 -12.43 -21.29
N PRO A 100 37.31 -12.73 -22.16
CA PRO A 100 37.30 -13.95 -22.97
C PRO A 100 37.52 -15.24 -22.15
N LEU A 101 38.11 -15.16 -20.96
CA LEU A 101 38.34 -16.29 -20.06
C LEU A 101 37.10 -16.67 -19.25
N ILE A 102 36.11 -15.78 -19.18
CA ILE A 102 34.81 -16.00 -18.54
C ILE A 102 33.72 -15.79 -19.60
N PRO A 103 33.47 -16.76 -20.51
CA PRO A 103 32.59 -16.55 -21.66
C PRO A 103 31.14 -16.17 -21.30
N ALA A 104 30.68 -16.56 -20.11
CA ALA A 104 29.36 -16.22 -19.60
C ALA A 104 29.28 -14.79 -18.99
N ALA A 105 30.40 -14.09 -18.81
CA ALA A 105 30.42 -12.78 -18.18
C ALA A 105 29.75 -11.71 -19.06
N LEU A 106 28.73 -11.07 -18.49
CA LEU A 106 28.08 -9.89 -19.08
C LEU A 106 28.97 -8.64 -18.87
N MET A 107 29.56 -8.54 -17.68
CA MET A 107 30.43 -7.43 -17.27
C MET A 107 31.52 -7.96 -16.35
N VAL A 108 32.73 -7.43 -16.53
CA VAL A 108 33.90 -7.69 -15.68
C VAL A 108 34.53 -6.35 -15.39
N GLU A 109 34.74 -6.06 -14.11
CA GLU A 109 35.38 -4.84 -13.64
C GLU A 109 36.39 -5.16 -12.54
N VAL A 110 37.45 -4.36 -12.47
CA VAL A 110 38.55 -4.55 -11.54
C VAL A 110 38.68 -3.31 -10.67
N TYR A 111 38.83 -3.55 -9.37
CA TYR A 111 38.93 -2.53 -8.33
C TYR A 111 40.22 -2.72 -7.52
N SER A 112 40.70 -1.64 -6.92
CA SER A 112 41.85 -1.65 -6.01
C SER A 112 41.56 -2.48 -4.76
N GLY A 113 42.60 -3.03 -4.13
CA GLY A 113 42.46 -3.80 -2.89
C GLY A 113 41.84 -2.98 -1.73
N SER A 114 42.12 -1.67 -1.68
CA SER A 114 41.57 -0.77 -0.64
C SER A 114 40.14 -0.33 -0.91
N LEU A 115 39.64 -0.46 -2.14
CA LEU A 115 38.32 0.00 -2.57
C LEU A 115 38.04 1.48 -2.24
N ASP A 116 39.07 2.31 -2.13
CA ASP A 116 38.90 3.74 -1.82
C ASP A 116 38.04 4.43 -2.88
N GLU A 117 38.16 4.03 -4.15
CA GLU A 117 37.32 4.51 -5.24
C GLU A 117 35.84 4.13 -5.08
N VAL A 118 35.54 3.03 -4.39
CA VAL A 118 34.17 2.61 -4.09
C VAL A 118 33.64 3.41 -2.90
N LEU A 119 34.43 3.66 -1.86
CA LEU A 119 34.02 4.46 -0.71
C LEU A 119 33.62 5.89 -1.08
N HIS A 120 34.28 6.47 -2.10
CA HIS A 120 34.03 7.84 -2.54
C HIS A 120 33.19 7.92 -3.83
N ALA A 121 32.67 6.79 -4.33
CA ALA A 121 31.85 6.77 -5.53
C ALA A 121 30.48 7.42 -5.29
N ASN A 122 29.94 8.03 -6.34
CA ASN A 122 28.52 8.39 -6.36
C ASN A 122 27.68 7.10 -6.55
N TYR A 123 27.11 6.57 -5.45
CA TYR A 123 26.38 5.30 -5.46
C TYR A 123 25.15 5.24 -6.36
N ARG A 124 24.58 6.40 -6.72
CA ARG A 124 23.51 6.46 -7.71
C ARG A 124 23.97 5.99 -9.09
N VAL A 125 25.19 6.33 -9.48
CA VAL A 125 25.78 5.92 -10.77
C VAL A 125 26.51 4.59 -10.64
N PHE A 126 27.16 4.36 -9.50
CA PHE A 126 27.97 3.17 -9.26
C PHE A 126 27.12 1.91 -9.01
N GLY A 127 25.93 2.07 -8.44
CA GLY A 127 25.01 1.00 -8.06
C GLY A 127 25.19 0.57 -6.60
N TYR A 128 24.15 0.78 -5.78
CA TYR A 128 24.16 0.49 -4.34
C TYR A 128 24.48 -0.98 -4.02
N GLY A 129 23.85 -1.93 -4.72
CA GLY A 129 24.11 -3.36 -4.50
C GLY A 129 25.55 -3.77 -4.80
N LYS A 130 26.14 -3.20 -5.85
CA LYS A 130 27.54 -3.43 -6.24
C LYS A 130 28.51 -2.85 -5.21
N ALA A 131 28.28 -1.60 -4.76
CA ALA A 131 29.06 -0.99 -3.70
C ALA A 131 29.01 -1.81 -2.40
N ALA A 132 27.81 -2.20 -1.97
CA ALA A 132 27.62 -3.01 -0.76
C ALA A 132 28.37 -4.35 -0.84
N GLN A 133 28.33 -5.04 -1.98
CA GLN A 133 29.04 -6.32 -2.15
C GLN A 133 30.56 -6.16 -2.13
N LEU A 134 31.08 -5.12 -2.77
CA LEU A 134 32.51 -4.82 -2.78
C LEU A 134 33.00 -4.45 -1.38
N LEU A 135 32.29 -3.57 -0.67
CA LEU A 135 32.64 -3.18 0.69
C LEU A 135 32.53 -4.35 1.68
N ALA A 136 31.51 -5.21 1.54
CA ALA A 136 31.39 -6.43 2.33
C ALA A 136 32.57 -7.40 2.13
N ALA A 137 33.19 -7.38 0.94
CA ALA A 137 34.35 -8.20 0.63
C ALA A 137 35.56 -7.92 1.53
N GLN A 138 35.71 -6.69 2.06
CA GLN A 138 36.76 -6.35 3.03
C GLN A 138 36.53 -6.94 4.42
N SER A 139 35.27 -7.19 4.79
CA SER A 139 34.88 -7.66 6.12
C SER A 139 34.74 -9.18 6.22
N ALA A 140 34.58 -9.87 5.10
CA ALA A 140 34.48 -11.33 5.02
C ALA A 140 35.88 -11.98 4.99
N ASP A 141 35.98 -13.31 5.15
CA ASP A 141 37.21 -14.12 4.99
C ASP A 141 37.77 -14.12 3.54
N GLY A 142 37.58 -13.03 2.78
CA GLY A 142 37.94 -12.85 1.38
C GLY A 142 37.03 -13.57 0.38
N LYS A 143 35.83 -13.99 0.80
CA LYS A 143 34.81 -14.63 -0.06
C LYS A 143 33.44 -13.99 0.13
N PRO A 144 33.21 -12.78 -0.44
CA PRO A 144 31.89 -12.14 -0.39
C PRO A 144 30.81 -13.02 -1.01
N LEU A 145 29.62 -13.02 -0.40
CA LEU A 145 28.48 -13.80 -0.87
C LEU A 145 28.05 -13.35 -2.28
N ALA A 146 27.61 -14.31 -3.09
CA ALA A 146 26.96 -13.99 -4.36
C ALA A 146 25.59 -13.36 -4.11
N GLN A 147 25.16 -12.48 -5.00
CA GLN A 147 23.85 -11.85 -4.93
C GLN A 147 23.32 -11.59 -6.34
N THR A 148 22.07 -11.16 -6.44
CA THR A 148 21.56 -10.57 -7.69
C THR A 148 21.61 -9.05 -7.61
N VAL A 149 21.87 -8.42 -8.75
CA VAL A 149 21.73 -6.98 -8.96
C VAL A 149 20.93 -6.71 -10.25
N PRO A 150 20.24 -5.57 -10.37
CA PRO A 150 19.60 -5.18 -11.62
C PRO A 150 20.65 -4.85 -12.70
N ASP A 151 20.37 -5.21 -13.95
CA ASP A 151 21.24 -5.00 -15.12
C ASP A 151 21.13 -3.60 -15.76
N GLY A 152 20.37 -2.70 -15.12
CA GLY A 152 20.05 -1.36 -15.63
C GLY A 152 18.91 -1.32 -16.66
N LYS A 153 18.42 -2.46 -17.14
CA LYS A 153 17.26 -2.58 -18.06
C LYS A 153 16.05 -3.27 -17.39
N GLY A 154 16.15 -3.55 -16.09
CA GLY A 154 15.11 -4.18 -15.29
C GLY A 154 15.21 -5.70 -15.20
N ALA A 155 16.19 -6.34 -15.84
CA ALA A 155 16.48 -7.75 -15.64
C ALA A 155 17.50 -7.94 -14.51
N ARG A 156 17.55 -9.14 -13.92
CA ARG A 156 18.47 -9.45 -12.81
C ARG A 156 19.64 -10.27 -13.31
N VAL A 157 20.82 -9.99 -12.79
CA VAL A 157 22.06 -10.72 -13.07
C VAL A 157 22.68 -11.19 -11.77
N LEU A 158 23.40 -12.32 -11.81
CA LEU A 158 24.17 -12.84 -10.70
C LEU A 158 25.50 -12.10 -10.60
N SER A 159 25.82 -11.48 -9.47
CA SER A 159 27.10 -10.81 -9.25
C SER A 159 27.99 -11.59 -8.29
N ILE A 160 29.26 -11.75 -8.69
CA ILE A 160 30.29 -12.47 -7.94
C ILE A 160 31.52 -11.56 -7.81
N VAL A 161 32.11 -11.53 -6.62
CA VAL A 161 33.37 -10.85 -6.34
C VAL A 161 34.43 -11.86 -5.95
N VAL A 162 35.61 -11.74 -6.57
CA VAL A 162 36.77 -12.61 -6.36
C VAL A 162 38.01 -11.75 -6.07
N PRO A 163 38.80 -12.06 -5.03
CA PRO A 163 40.05 -11.36 -4.75
C PRO A 163 41.15 -11.73 -5.75
N VAL A 164 42.03 -10.79 -6.02
CA VAL A 164 43.28 -10.99 -6.74
C VAL A 164 44.41 -11.07 -5.70
N GLY A 165 45.11 -12.20 -5.67
CA GLY A 165 46.12 -12.49 -4.64
C GLY A 165 45.52 -13.16 -3.39
N PRO A 166 46.24 -13.17 -2.25
CA PRO A 166 45.78 -13.84 -1.03
C PRO A 166 44.48 -13.20 -0.50
N ALA A 167 43.47 -14.02 -0.24
CA ALA A 167 42.15 -13.59 0.26
C ALA A 167 42.20 -12.71 1.53
N ALA A 168 43.21 -12.92 2.38
CA ALA A 168 43.41 -12.12 3.61
C ALA A 168 43.96 -10.71 3.35
N HIS A 169 44.64 -10.48 2.24
CA HIS A 169 45.23 -9.20 1.84
C HIS A 169 45.11 -9.04 0.32
N PRO A 170 43.88 -8.80 -0.18
CA PRO A 170 43.60 -8.74 -1.61
C PRO A 170 44.29 -7.50 -2.20
N GLN A 171 45.00 -7.70 -3.31
CA GLN A 171 45.69 -6.62 -4.01
C GLN A 171 44.76 -5.88 -4.97
N ALA A 172 43.74 -6.59 -5.47
CA ALA A 172 42.64 -6.06 -6.26
C ALA A 172 41.41 -6.95 -6.08
N TRP A 173 40.25 -6.47 -6.53
CA TRP A 173 38.99 -7.20 -6.55
C TRP A 173 38.42 -7.25 -7.96
N VAL A 174 38.02 -8.43 -8.40
CA VAL A 174 37.31 -8.62 -9.67
C VAL A 174 35.83 -8.77 -9.36
N TRP A 175 35.02 -7.85 -9.86
CA TRP A 175 33.56 -7.91 -9.79
C TRP A 175 33.03 -8.32 -11.17
N THR A 176 32.28 -9.41 -11.21
CA THR A 176 31.78 -10.01 -12.45
C THR A 176 30.27 -10.24 -12.35
N THR A 177 29.53 -9.90 -13.41
CA THR A 177 28.11 -10.25 -13.54
C THR A 177 27.91 -11.35 -14.57
N LEU A 178 27.06 -12.31 -14.23
CA LEU A 178 26.69 -13.48 -15.01
C LEU A 178 25.17 -13.52 -15.21
N PRO A 179 24.65 -14.20 -16.24
CA PRO A 179 23.23 -14.43 -16.41
C PRO A 179 22.62 -15.09 -15.16
N PHE A 180 21.42 -14.65 -14.78
CA PHE A 180 20.68 -15.27 -13.67
C PHE A 180 19.93 -16.56 -14.09
N SER A 181 19.84 -16.82 -15.39
CA SER A 181 19.07 -17.95 -15.93
C SER A 181 19.51 -19.33 -15.42
N PRO A 182 20.80 -19.66 -15.20
CA PRO A 182 21.15 -20.98 -14.67
C PRO A 182 20.63 -21.20 -13.25
N VAL A 183 20.65 -20.17 -12.40
CA VAL A 183 20.07 -20.22 -11.04
C VAL A 183 18.56 -20.41 -11.11
N GLN A 184 17.90 -19.69 -12.02
CA GLN A 184 16.47 -19.83 -12.25
C GLN A 184 16.10 -21.26 -12.71
N GLU A 185 16.83 -21.83 -13.66
CA GLU A 185 16.61 -23.19 -14.16
C GLU A 185 16.78 -24.24 -13.05
N ARG A 186 17.78 -24.08 -12.18
CA ARG A 186 17.96 -24.97 -11.01
C ARG A 186 16.79 -24.88 -10.05
N PHE A 187 16.32 -23.67 -9.76
CA PHE A 187 15.16 -23.47 -8.90
C PHE A 187 13.89 -24.09 -9.49
N GLU A 188 13.63 -23.86 -10.78
CA GLU A 188 12.44 -24.35 -11.49
C GLU A 188 12.46 -25.87 -11.70
N SER A 189 13.65 -26.49 -11.72
CA SER A 189 13.78 -27.95 -11.83
C SER A 189 13.26 -28.71 -10.60
N VAL A 190 13.06 -28.04 -9.47
CA VAL A 190 12.58 -28.65 -8.23
C VAL A 190 11.09 -28.45 -8.04
N SER A 191 10.33 -29.54 -8.01
CA SER A 191 8.88 -29.51 -7.80
C SER A 191 8.51 -29.24 -6.34
N ALA A 192 7.67 -28.23 -6.11
CA ALA A 192 7.20 -27.83 -4.79
C ALA A 192 6.25 -28.85 -4.10
N SER A 193 6.01 -30.02 -4.71
CA SER A 193 5.36 -31.18 -4.08
C SER A 193 4.05 -30.88 -3.35
N GLY A 194 3.22 -30.01 -3.94
CA GLY A 194 1.89 -29.59 -3.45
C GLY A 194 1.89 -28.31 -2.61
N GLY A 195 3.06 -27.89 -2.09
CA GLY A 195 3.27 -26.58 -1.46
C GLY A 195 3.75 -25.52 -2.44
N ARG A 196 4.48 -24.53 -1.92
CA ARG A 196 5.15 -23.48 -2.72
C ARG A 196 6.53 -23.19 -2.18
N LEU A 197 7.49 -23.01 -3.08
CA LEU A 197 8.84 -22.53 -2.78
C LEU A 197 8.99 -21.09 -3.28
N GLU A 198 9.69 -20.27 -2.53
CA GLU A 198 10.07 -18.91 -2.92
C GLU A 198 11.58 -18.75 -2.79
N LEU A 199 12.27 -18.42 -3.89
CA LEU A 199 13.66 -17.99 -3.83
C LEU A 199 13.69 -16.50 -3.48
N ARG A 200 14.44 -16.12 -2.47
CA ARG A 200 14.56 -14.75 -1.99
C ARG A 200 16.01 -14.36 -1.81
N GLN A 201 16.28 -13.06 -1.78
CA GLN A 201 17.59 -12.47 -1.52
C GLN A 201 17.44 -11.46 -0.38
N GLY A 202 18.24 -11.61 0.67
CA GLY A 202 18.17 -10.72 1.82
C GLY A 202 18.86 -11.30 3.04
N ASP A 203 18.94 -10.52 4.10
CA ASP A 203 19.43 -10.93 5.41
C ASP A 203 18.30 -10.82 6.45
N ASP A 204 18.64 -10.92 7.74
CA ASP A 204 17.69 -10.79 8.85
C ASP A 204 17.00 -9.40 8.93
N ARG A 205 17.36 -8.44 8.06
CA ARG A 205 16.86 -7.06 8.04
C ARG A 205 15.82 -6.80 6.94
N GLY A 206 15.63 -7.73 5.99
CA GLY A 206 14.62 -7.64 4.92
C GLY A 206 14.94 -8.55 3.73
N ASP A 207 13.91 -9.03 3.01
CA ASP A 207 14.09 -10.01 1.93
C ASP A 207 13.31 -9.71 0.64
N LEU A 208 14.02 -9.69 -0.49
CA LEU A 208 13.47 -9.47 -1.83
C LEU A 208 13.12 -10.81 -2.48
N ARG A 209 11.86 -10.99 -2.89
CA ARG A 209 11.45 -12.20 -3.63
C ARG A 209 12.01 -12.20 -5.05
N LEU A 210 12.78 -13.22 -5.39
CA LEU A 210 13.38 -13.44 -6.72
C LEU A 210 12.47 -14.26 -7.63
N LEU A 211 12.10 -15.46 -7.17
CA LEU A 211 11.31 -16.44 -7.92
C LEU A 211 10.29 -17.11 -7.00
N ALA A 212 9.24 -17.69 -7.56
CA ALA A 212 8.30 -18.51 -6.83
C ALA A 212 7.79 -19.66 -7.71
N SER A 213 7.66 -20.85 -7.13
CA SER A 213 7.17 -22.06 -7.80
C SER A 213 6.20 -22.81 -6.88
N GLY A 214 5.06 -23.27 -7.40
CA GLY A 214 4.06 -24.04 -6.65
C GLY A 214 2.75 -23.30 -6.37
N ASN A 215 1.98 -23.78 -5.38
CA ASN A 215 0.60 -23.36 -5.14
C ASN A 215 0.49 -21.97 -4.46
N THR A 216 -0.29 -21.06 -5.05
CA THR A 216 -0.46 -19.68 -4.56
C THR A 216 -1.27 -19.55 -3.28
N SER A 217 -2.06 -20.57 -2.91
CA SER A 217 -2.90 -20.60 -1.70
C SER A 217 -2.22 -21.22 -0.47
N ALA A 218 -0.91 -21.46 -0.52
CA ALA A 218 -0.13 -22.05 0.56
C ALA A 218 0.22 -21.02 1.66
N GLU A 219 0.18 -21.42 2.93
CA GLU A 219 0.54 -20.56 4.07
C GLU A 219 2.07 -20.51 4.22
N ARG A 220 2.63 -19.29 4.32
CA ARG A 220 4.07 -19.06 4.40
C ARG A 220 4.63 -19.41 5.77
N GLU A 221 5.75 -20.13 5.79
CA GLU A 221 6.58 -20.24 6.99
C GLU A 221 7.39 -18.96 7.21
N SER A 222 7.83 -18.71 8.46
CA SER A 222 8.52 -17.47 8.82
C SER A 222 10.01 -17.47 8.48
N ASN A 223 10.64 -18.64 8.32
CA ASN A 223 12.09 -18.77 8.19
C ASN A 223 12.46 -19.44 6.86
N GLY A 224 13.35 -18.80 6.09
CA GLY A 224 13.93 -19.38 4.88
C GLY A 224 15.15 -20.25 5.16
N LEU A 225 15.40 -21.24 4.31
CA LEU A 225 16.62 -22.03 4.31
C LEU A 225 17.71 -21.31 3.51
N ALA A 226 18.83 -20.96 4.14
CA ALA A 226 19.92 -20.25 3.48
C ALA A 226 20.57 -21.10 2.36
N VAL A 227 20.93 -20.44 1.26
CA VAL A 227 21.63 -21.03 0.12
C VAL A 227 23.13 -20.72 0.25
N GLY A 228 23.94 -21.77 0.43
CA GLY A 228 25.38 -21.64 0.66
C GLY A 228 26.11 -20.80 -0.41
N GLY A 229 27.00 -19.91 0.04
CA GLY A 229 27.81 -19.06 -0.85
C GLY A 229 27.08 -17.86 -1.46
N SER A 230 25.83 -17.60 -1.03
CA SER A 230 25.00 -16.51 -1.54
C SER A 230 24.21 -15.81 -0.43
N THR A 231 23.64 -14.66 -0.79
CA THR A 231 22.64 -13.93 0.01
C THR A 231 21.22 -14.48 -0.18
N PHE A 232 21.08 -15.66 -0.80
CA PHE A 232 19.78 -16.23 -1.11
C PHE A 232 19.26 -17.12 0.00
N SER A 233 17.94 -17.19 0.10
CA SER A 233 17.22 -18.13 0.96
C SER A 233 16.03 -18.72 0.20
N ILE A 234 15.65 -19.95 0.54
CA ILE A 234 14.46 -20.60 0.00
C ILE A 234 13.43 -20.71 1.09
N LEU A 235 12.30 -20.05 0.89
CA LEU A 235 11.15 -20.10 1.77
C LEU A 235 10.19 -21.21 1.32
N ALA A 236 9.68 -21.98 2.28
CA ALA A 236 8.64 -22.97 2.06
C ALA A 236 7.28 -22.40 2.50
N ALA A 237 6.25 -22.68 1.71
CA ALA A 237 4.87 -22.45 2.06
C ALA A 237 4.13 -23.79 2.00
N LEU A 238 3.45 -24.12 3.09
CA LEU A 238 2.84 -25.43 3.29
C LEU A 238 1.49 -25.49 2.56
N PRO A 239 1.13 -26.65 1.98
CA PRO A 239 -0.15 -26.82 1.32
C PRO A 239 -1.30 -26.53 2.31
N PRO A 240 -2.36 -25.84 1.87
CA PRO A 240 -3.48 -25.54 2.75
C PRO A 240 -4.21 -26.85 3.13
N ALA A 241 -4.32 -27.12 4.42
CA ALA A 241 -5.10 -28.23 4.95
C ALA A 241 -6.31 -27.70 5.72
N PHE A 242 -7.52 -27.92 5.18
CA PHE A 242 -8.76 -27.58 5.88
C PHE A 242 -9.07 -28.63 6.96
N ILE A 243 -8.51 -28.45 8.15
CA ILE A 243 -8.66 -29.34 9.30
C ILE A 243 -9.44 -28.63 10.41
N VAL A 244 -10.63 -29.12 10.71
CA VAL A 244 -11.55 -28.58 11.74
C VAL A 244 -11.53 -29.44 13.01
N LEU A 245 -11.15 -30.72 12.90
CA LEU A 245 -11.06 -31.64 14.03
C LEU A 245 -9.68 -31.55 14.72
N PRO A 246 -9.57 -31.93 16.01
CA PRO A 246 -8.28 -32.03 16.68
C PRO A 246 -7.30 -32.90 15.88
N ARG A 247 -6.03 -32.48 15.77
CA ARG A 247 -4.96 -33.16 15.02
C ARG A 247 -4.49 -34.48 15.68
N VAL A 248 -5.45 -35.35 16.01
CA VAL A 248 -5.26 -36.63 16.69
C VAL A 248 -5.99 -37.70 15.87
N TRP A 249 -5.36 -38.17 14.79
CA TRP A 249 -5.98 -39.06 13.81
C TRP A 249 -6.65 -40.32 14.41
N PRO A 250 -6.13 -40.98 15.48
CA PRO A 250 -6.80 -42.17 16.03
C PRO A 250 -8.14 -41.83 16.68
N LEU A 251 -8.24 -40.65 17.30
CA LEU A 251 -9.45 -40.19 17.97
C LEU A 251 -10.52 -39.78 16.95
N THR A 252 -10.13 -39.06 15.90
CA THR A 252 -11.06 -38.65 14.84
C THR A 252 -11.54 -39.85 14.01
N ALA A 253 -10.68 -40.85 13.79
CA ALA A 253 -11.04 -42.12 13.19
C ALA A 253 -12.11 -42.84 14.01
N LEU A 254 -11.90 -42.94 15.33
CA LEU A 254 -12.82 -43.59 16.25
C LEU A 254 -14.19 -42.91 16.27
N ILE A 255 -14.22 -41.57 16.37
CA ILE A 255 -15.46 -40.78 16.34
C ILE A 255 -16.18 -40.97 15.00
N GLY A 256 -15.46 -40.94 13.88
CA GLY A 256 -16.03 -41.16 12.55
C GLY A 256 -16.66 -42.54 12.40
N LEU A 257 -15.98 -43.60 12.85
CA LEU A 257 -16.49 -44.97 12.82
C LEU A 257 -17.72 -45.16 13.72
N LEU A 258 -17.73 -44.55 14.92
CA LEU A 258 -18.87 -44.61 15.84
C LEU A 258 -20.09 -43.88 15.28
N ALA A 259 -19.92 -42.69 14.71
CA ALA A 259 -21.00 -41.92 14.09
C ALA A 259 -21.58 -42.63 12.87
N LEU A 260 -20.72 -43.21 12.03
CA LEU A 260 -21.12 -43.96 10.84
C LEU A 260 -21.86 -45.26 11.23
N GLY A 261 -21.36 -45.98 12.24
CA GLY A 261 -22.01 -47.17 12.80
C GLY A 261 -23.37 -46.86 13.42
N ALA A 262 -23.48 -45.77 14.20
CA ALA A 262 -24.74 -45.34 14.81
C ALA A 262 -25.76 -44.89 13.76
N GLY A 263 -25.33 -44.15 12.73
CA GLY A 263 -26.18 -43.73 11.62
C GLY A 263 -26.72 -44.92 10.80
N VAL A 264 -25.85 -45.87 10.44
CA VAL A 264 -26.24 -47.11 9.75
C VAL A 264 -27.19 -47.94 10.62
N TYR A 265 -26.93 -48.04 11.92
CA TYR A 265 -27.79 -48.76 12.86
C TYR A 265 -29.20 -48.15 12.96
N LEU A 266 -29.32 -46.82 13.04
CA LEU A 266 -30.61 -46.12 13.05
C LEU A 266 -31.40 -46.31 11.75
N ILE A 267 -30.71 -46.34 10.61
CA ILE A 267 -31.33 -46.59 9.30
C ILE A 267 -31.75 -48.08 9.18
N TRP A 268 -30.94 -49.00 9.70
CA TRP A 268 -31.17 -50.45 9.62
C TRP A 268 -32.26 -50.96 10.57
N THR A 269 -32.31 -50.49 11.81
CA THR A 269 -33.34 -50.88 12.79
C THR A 269 -34.74 -50.54 12.30
N ARG A 270 -34.90 -49.47 11.50
CA ARG A 270 -36.17 -49.15 10.85
C ARG A 270 -36.53 -50.11 9.71
N ARG A 271 -35.57 -50.57 8.90
CA ARG A 271 -35.84 -51.59 7.87
C ARG A 271 -36.40 -52.89 8.46
N ARG A 272 -36.16 -53.16 9.75
CA ARG A 272 -36.78 -54.27 10.50
C ARG A 272 -38.15 -53.97 11.11
N LEU A 273 -38.54 -52.70 11.25
CA LEU A 273 -39.82 -52.25 11.83
C LEU A 273 -40.87 -51.84 10.78
N GLY A 274 -40.52 -51.84 9.50
CA GLY A 274 -41.45 -51.61 8.38
C GLY A 274 -41.39 -52.74 7.38
N SER A 275 -42.05 -53.86 7.69
CA SER A 275 -42.27 -54.98 6.78
C SER A 275 -43.71 -55.47 6.93
N ALA A 276 -44.61 -54.88 6.14
CA ALA A 276 -45.89 -55.48 5.78
C ALA A 276 -46.30 -54.94 4.41
N GLY A 277 -46.36 -55.83 3.42
CA GLY A 277 -46.95 -55.55 2.10
C GLY A 277 -46.03 -55.88 0.93
N SER A 278 -46.03 -57.14 0.51
CA SER A 278 -45.49 -57.64 -0.75
C SER A 278 -46.65 -57.93 -1.72
N VAL A 279 -46.61 -57.43 -2.97
CA VAL A 279 -47.25 -58.01 -4.18
C VAL A 279 -46.51 -57.43 -5.42
N PRO A 280 -46.52 -58.05 -6.62
CA PRO A 280 -45.32 -58.63 -7.21
C PRO A 280 -44.89 -58.01 -8.55
N ASP A 281 -43.73 -58.52 -8.95
CA ASP A 281 -42.88 -58.36 -10.12
C ASP A 281 -43.52 -58.62 -11.49
N VAL A 282 -43.02 -57.92 -12.53
CA VAL A 282 -42.79 -58.44 -13.91
C VAL A 282 -41.70 -57.58 -14.60
N ASP A 283 -40.49 -58.15 -14.65
CA ASP A 283 -39.52 -58.31 -15.77
C ASP A 283 -39.07 -57.13 -16.67
N GLU A 284 -37.80 -56.71 -16.45
CA GLU A 284 -36.58 -56.74 -17.33
C GLU A 284 -36.63 -56.38 -18.85
N PRO A 285 -35.48 -56.14 -19.57
CA PRO A 285 -34.09 -55.92 -19.14
C PRO A 285 -33.27 -54.80 -19.89
N VAL A 286 -32.19 -54.36 -19.23
CA VAL A 286 -30.75 -54.21 -19.65
C VAL A 286 -30.33 -53.64 -21.02
N PHE A 287 -29.39 -52.67 -21.01
CA PHE A 287 -28.20 -52.60 -21.90
C PHE A 287 -27.18 -51.60 -21.32
N SER A 288 -26.20 -52.04 -20.54
CA SER A 288 -24.80 -52.30 -20.94
C SER A 288 -24.10 -51.17 -21.72
N GLU A 289 -23.01 -50.71 -21.11
CA GLU A 289 -21.91 -49.91 -21.65
C GLU A 289 -21.60 -50.17 -23.13
N LEU A 290 -21.19 -49.14 -23.88
CA LEU A 290 -20.08 -49.16 -24.83
C LEU A 290 -19.83 -47.75 -25.40
N LEU A 291 -18.58 -47.31 -25.23
CA LEU A 291 -17.73 -46.61 -26.22
C LEU A 291 -17.93 -45.12 -26.57
N GLU A 292 -16.80 -44.43 -26.37
CA GLU A 292 -16.09 -43.55 -27.32
C GLU A 292 -16.53 -42.09 -27.53
N ALA A 293 -15.52 -41.21 -27.35
CA ALA A 293 -15.41 -39.84 -27.87
C ALA A 293 -15.37 -39.83 -29.42
N PRO A 294 -15.36 -38.67 -30.15
CA PRO A 294 -15.35 -37.25 -29.75
C PRO A 294 -16.39 -36.39 -30.53
N PRO A 295 -16.49 -35.06 -30.31
CA PRO A 295 -17.11 -34.16 -31.29
C PRO A 295 -16.07 -33.35 -32.07
N GLU A 296 -16.29 -33.24 -33.38
CA GLU A 296 -15.70 -32.24 -34.27
C GLU A 296 -16.83 -31.66 -35.16
N PRO A 297 -16.63 -30.55 -35.90
CA PRO A 297 -17.16 -29.23 -35.56
C PRO A 297 -18.25 -28.72 -36.51
N VAL A 298 -19.10 -27.79 -36.05
CA VAL A 298 -19.93 -26.94 -36.95
C VAL A 298 -19.95 -25.49 -36.46
N ALA A 299 -19.74 -24.60 -37.41
CA ALA A 299 -19.42 -23.19 -37.25
C ALA A 299 -20.64 -22.25 -37.08
N SER A 300 -20.46 -21.22 -36.25
CA SER A 300 -20.79 -19.77 -36.42
C SER A 300 -22.23 -19.31 -36.77
N PRO A 301 -22.71 -18.16 -36.22
CA PRO A 301 -22.09 -16.87 -36.52
C PRO A 301 -21.87 -15.90 -35.35
N ALA A 302 -20.85 -15.08 -35.53
CA ALA A 302 -20.49 -13.92 -34.72
C ALA A 302 -21.57 -12.82 -34.71
N PRO A 303 -21.68 -12.02 -33.64
CA PRO A 303 -22.23 -10.68 -33.72
C PRO A 303 -21.13 -9.66 -34.01
N ALA A 304 -21.53 -8.66 -34.77
CA ALA A 304 -20.71 -7.68 -35.46
C ALA A 304 -19.92 -6.75 -34.53
N ARG A 305 -18.68 -6.45 -34.96
CA ARG A 305 -17.91 -5.29 -34.54
C ARG A 305 -18.69 -4.02 -34.91
N MET A 306 -19.11 -3.26 -33.90
CA MET A 306 -19.49 -1.86 -34.08
C MET A 306 -18.23 -1.02 -34.27
N ALA A 307 -18.21 -0.24 -35.35
CA ALA A 307 -17.22 0.81 -35.55
C ALA A 307 -17.41 1.93 -34.50
N PRO A 308 -16.33 2.59 -34.05
CA PRO A 308 -16.46 3.69 -33.09
C PRO A 308 -17.19 4.88 -33.75
N PRO A 309 -18.11 5.54 -33.03
CA PRO A 309 -18.75 6.74 -33.54
C PRO A 309 -17.74 7.89 -33.61
N LYS A 310 -17.89 8.71 -34.64
CA LYS A 310 -17.20 10.00 -34.84
C LYS A 310 -17.41 10.89 -33.60
N PRO A 311 -16.41 11.63 -33.10
CA PRO A 311 -16.53 12.36 -31.84
C PRO A 311 -17.61 13.45 -31.94
N ALA A 312 -18.63 13.32 -31.09
CA ALA A 312 -19.48 14.42 -30.66
C ALA A 312 -18.61 15.43 -29.86
N PRO A 313 -19.02 16.72 -29.73
CA PRO A 313 -18.28 17.68 -28.90
C PRO A 313 -18.06 17.06 -27.52
N ALA A 314 -16.80 16.99 -27.08
CA ALA A 314 -16.39 16.22 -25.92
C ALA A 314 -17.25 16.57 -24.70
N THR A 315 -18.15 15.65 -24.33
CA THR A 315 -18.86 15.70 -23.06
C THR A 315 -17.82 15.43 -21.97
N ILE A 316 -17.51 16.45 -21.16
CA ILE A 316 -16.69 16.28 -19.95
C ILE A 316 -17.27 15.14 -19.11
N ASP A 317 -16.39 14.23 -18.69
CA ASP A 317 -16.74 13.15 -17.80
C ASP A 317 -17.06 13.71 -16.39
N PRO A 318 -18.30 13.62 -15.88
CA PRO A 318 -18.63 14.13 -14.54
C PRO A 318 -17.86 13.44 -13.42
N THR A 319 -17.35 12.22 -13.64
CA THR A 319 -16.67 11.45 -12.60
C THR A 319 -15.31 12.06 -12.20
N ILE A 320 -14.72 12.94 -13.02
CA ILE A 320 -13.48 13.62 -12.64
C ILE A 320 -13.68 14.71 -11.59
N PHE A 321 -14.91 15.20 -11.39
CA PHE A 321 -15.27 16.20 -10.38
C PHE A 321 -15.60 15.48 -9.07
N ARG A 322 -14.56 15.26 -8.24
CA ARG A 322 -14.65 14.51 -6.99
C ARG A 322 -15.10 15.41 -5.84
N ALA A 323 -15.10 14.88 -4.61
CA ALA A 323 -15.56 15.63 -3.45
C ALA A 323 -14.64 16.82 -3.08
N TYR A 324 -13.33 16.74 -3.31
CA TYR A 324 -12.37 17.75 -2.79
C TYR A 324 -11.48 18.36 -3.86
N ASP A 325 -11.45 17.75 -5.05
CA ASP A 325 -10.61 18.14 -6.18
C ASP A 325 -11.19 17.64 -7.51
N VAL A 326 -10.55 18.04 -8.60
CA VAL A 326 -10.78 17.47 -9.93
C VAL A 326 -9.64 16.52 -10.26
N ARG A 327 -9.91 15.27 -10.61
CA ARG A 327 -8.87 14.26 -10.90
C ARG A 327 -9.30 13.23 -11.92
N GLY A 328 -8.40 12.93 -12.86
CA GLY A 328 -8.66 11.99 -13.94
C GLY A 328 -7.38 11.40 -14.53
N VAL A 329 -7.56 10.51 -15.51
CA VAL A 329 -6.47 9.88 -16.24
C VAL A 329 -6.16 10.70 -17.49
N VAL A 330 -4.91 11.09 -17.64
CA VAL A 330 -4.44 11.94 -18.73
C VAL A 330 -4.64 11.25 -20.08
N GLY A 331 -5.14 11.99 -21.06
CA GLY A 331 -5.45 11.49 -22.40
C GLY A 331 -6.71 10.61 -22.48
N LYS A 332 -7.37 10.34 -21.35
CA LYS A 332 -8.67 9.66 -21.28
C LYS A 332 -9.74 10.62 -20.77
N SER A 333 -9.87 10.74 -19.46
CA SER A 333 -10.88 11.59 -18.81
C SER A 333 -10.36 13.01 -18.53
N LEU A 334 -9.05 13.21 -18.54
CA LEU A 334 -8.40 14.51 -18.36
C LEU A 334 -7.57 14.87 -19.59
N THR A 335 -7.94 15.95 -20.29
CA THR A 335 -7.25 16.44 -21.48
C THR A 335 -6.94 17.93 -21.38
N ARG A 336 -6.18 18.45 -22.34
CA ARG A 336 -5.89 19.89 -22.50
C ARG A 336 -7.19 20.72 -22.54
N GLU A 337 -8.18 20.27 -23.30
CA GLU A 337 -9.47 20.96 -23.47
C GLU A 337 -10.23 21.02 -22.15
N VAL A 338 -10.25 19.91 -21.41
CA VAL A 338 -10.87 19.83 -20.08
C VAL A 338 -10.20 20.82 -19.12
N ALA A 339 -8.86 20.87 -19.10
CA ALA A 339 -8.11 21.80 -18.25
C ALA A 339 -8.42 23.27 -18.62
N GLN A 340 -8.50 23.60 -19.91
CA GLN A 340 -8.86 24.94 -20.37
C GLN A 340 -10.29 25.33 -19.97
N GLN A 341 -11.26 24.45 -20.17
CA GLN A 341 -12.65 24.69 -19.75
C GLN A 341 -12.78 24.84 -18.23
N LEU A 342 -12.03 24.04 -17.46
CA LEU A 342 -11.95 24.17 -16.01
C LEU A 342 -11.37 25.53 -15.61
N GLY A 343 -10.32 25.99 -16.29
CA GLY A 343 -9.73 27.32 -16.08
C GLY A 343 -10.74 28.44 -16.32
N GLN A 344 -11.52 28.37 -17.41
CA GLN A 344 -12.60 29.32 -17.68
C GLN A 344 -13.68 29.28 -16.59
N ALA A 345 -14.06 28.09 -16.11
CA ALA A 345 -15.08 27.92 -15.07
C ALA A 345 -14.63 28.54 -13.74
N ILE A 346 -13.38 28.29 -13.33
CA ILE A 346 -12.78 28.89 -12.13
C ILE A 346 -12.72 30.41 -12.29
N GLY A 347 -12.25 30.90 -13.44
CA GLY A 347 -12.18 32.33 -13.72
C GLY A 347 -13.56 33.00 -13.70
N SER A 348 -14.60 32.31 -14.14
CA SER A 348 -15.98 32.80 -14.07
C SER A 348 -16.44 32.99 -12.62
N VAL A 349 -16.18 32.01 -11.75
CA VAL A 349 -16.47 32.11 -10.31
C VAL A 349 -15.71 33.28 -9.69
N MET A 350 -14.42 33.43 -10.02
CA MET A 350 -13.62 34.56 -9.52
C MET A 350 -14.18 35.91 -9.93
N ARG A 351 -14.58 36.05 -11.19
CA ARG A 351 -15.15 37.30 -11.73
C ARG A 351 -16.45 37.69 -11.04
N GLU A 352 -17.31 36.72 -10.73
CA GLU A 352 -18.53 36.92 -9.95
C GLU A 352 -18.24 37.40 -8.52
N GLN A 353 -17.12 36.94 -7.93
CA GLN A 353 -16.66 37.37 -6.60
C GLN A 353 -15.81 38.65 -6.62
N GLY A 354 -15.59 39.25 -7.79
CA GLY A 354 -14.75 40.44 -7.94
C GLY A 354 -13.25 40.19 -7.79
N LEU A 355 -12.82 38.92 -7.82
CA LEU A 355 -11.42 38.48 -7.75
C LEU A 355 -10.80 38.52 -9.15
N ARG A 356 -9.53 38.93 -9.24
CA ARG A 356 -8.88 39.25 -10.53
C ARG A 356 -7.57 38.53 -10.78
N GLU A 357 -6.98 37.93 -9.76
CA GLU A 357 -5.63 37.36 -9.85
C GLU A 357 -5.58 36.00 -9.16
N ILE A 358 -4.90 35.04 -9.76
CA ILE A 358 -4.77 33.66 -9.25
C ILE A 358 -3.35 33.15 -9.44
N VAL A 359 -2.89 32.36 -8.48
CA VAL A 359 -1.62 31.64 -8.56
C VAL A 359 -1.84 30.26 -9.18
N VAL A 360 -0.96 29.81 -10.05
CA VAL A 360 -0.96 28.45 -10.61
C VAL A 360 0.43 27.85 -10.39
N GLY A 361 0.48 26.64 -9.86
CA GLY A 361 1.70 25.84 -9.78
C GLY A 361 1.40 24.39 -10.12
N ARG A 362 2.43 23.60 -10.41
CA ARG A 362 2.29 22.19 -10.80
C ARG A 362 3.30 21.29 -10.11
N ASP A 363 2.95 20.02 -9.96
CA ASP A 363 3.90 18.99 -9.52
C ASP A 363 4.87 18.57 -10.64
N GLY A 364 5.65 17.51 -10.34
CA GLY A 364 6.68 16.95 -11.21
C GLY A 364 6.18 16.02 -12.33
N ARG A 365 4.87 15.84 -12.50
CA ARG A 365 4.32 14.91 -13.51
C ARG A 365 4.58 15.39 -14.94
N LEU A 366 4.76 14.42 -15.84
CA LEU A 366 5.07 14.68 -17.25
C LEU A 366 3.97 15.50 -17.97
N SER A 367 2.71 15.32 -17.56
CA SER A 367 1.55 16.06 -18.09
C SER A 367 1.38 17.47 -17.51
N GLY A 368 2.13 17.80 -16.45
CA GLY A 368 2.00 19.06 -15.72
C GLY A 368 2.13 20.31 -16.60
N PRO A 369 3.19 20.44 -17.44
CA PRO A 369 3.36 21.62 -18.29
C PRO A 369 2.17 21.89 -19.23
N GLU A 370 1.63 20.85 -19.86
CA GLU A 370 0.50 20.98 -20.78
C GLU A 370 -0.79 21.39 -20.05
N LEU A 371 -1.11 20.69 -18.96
CA LEU A 371 -2.36 20.92 -18.22
C LEU A 371 -2.35 22.26 -17.50
N ALA A 372 -1.23 22.67 -16.90
CA ALA A 372 -1.10 23.97 -16.26
C ALA A 372 -1.16 25.13 -17.27
N GLY A 373 -0.55 24.96 -18.45
CA GLY A 373 -0.64 25.93 -19.54
C GLY A 373 -2.08 26.09 -20.03
N ALA A 374 -2.78 24.99 -20.28
CA ALA A 374 -4.17 25.02 -20.71
C ALA A 374 -5.12 25.62 -19.67
N LEU A 375 -4.95 25.26 -18.39
CA LEU A 375 -5.67 25.88 -17.28
C LEU A 375 -5.45 27.41 -17.27
N SER A 376 -4.20 27.85 -17.41
CA SER A 376 -3.84 29.26 -17.44
C SER A 376 -4.45 30.00 -18.62
N ASP A 377 -4.50 29.38 -19.81
CA ASP A 377 -5.19 29.94 -20.98
C ASP A 377 -6.68 30.16 -20.66
N GLY A 378 -7.35 29.17 -20.07
CA GLY A 378 -8.76 29.28 -19.69
C GLY A 378 -9.05 30.37 -18.65
N LEU A 379 -8.20 30.49 -17.63
CA LEU A 379 -8.30 31.55 -16.62
C LEU A 379 -8.17 32.95 -17.25
N ARG A 380 -7.23 33.11 -18.18
CA ARG A 380 -6.99 34.37 -18.89
C ARG A 380 -8.11 34.72 -19.86
N GLU A 381 -8.72 33.73 -20.50
CA GLU A 381 -9.92 33.88 -21.34
C GLU A 381 -11.14 34.36 -20.54
N ALA A 382 -11.25 34.00 -19.26
CA ALA A 382 -12.22 34.57 -18.33
C ALA A 382 -11.82 35.97 -17.81
N GLY A 383 -10.62 36.46 -18.19
CA GLY A 383 -10.11 37.77 -17.80
C GLY A 383 -9.52 37.82 -16.39
N VAL A 384 -8.95 36.71 -15.92
CA VAL A 384 -8.20 36.62 -14.66
C VAL A 384 -6.69 36.64 -14.96
N ASP A 385 -5.95 37.47 -14.23
CA ASP A 385 -4.48 37.52 -14.28
C ASP A 385 -3.88 36.27 -13.59
N VAL A 386 -2.90 35.64 -14.22
CA VAL A 386 -2.26 34.41 -13.74
C VAL A 386 -0.83 34.68 -13.30
N ILE A 387 -0.50 34.24 -12.09
CA ILE A 387 0.86 34.11 -11.57
C ILE A 387 1.27 32.64 -11.68
N ASP A 388 2.12 32.31 -12.63
CA ASP A 388 2.65 30.96 -12.81
C ASP A 388 3.94 30.78 -11.99
N LEU A 389 3.91 29.82 -11.06
CA LEU A 389 5.05 29.45 -10.21
C LEU A 389 5.96 28.40 -10.83
N GLY A 390 5.55 27.79 -11.95
CA GLY A 390 6.22 26.63 -12.50
C GLY A 390 6.04 25.38 -11.64
N ALA A 391 7.09 24.58 -11.52
CA ALA A 391 7.07 23.30 -10.81
C ALA A 391 7.37 23.50 -9.32
N VAL A 392 6.36 23.36 -8.48
CA VAL A 392 6.46 23.57 -7.02
C VAL A 392 5.53 22.61 -6.27
N PRO A 393 5.83 22.27 -5.00
CA PRO A 393 4.89 21.54 -4.16
C PRO A 393 3.55 22.26 -3.99
N THR A 394 2.49 21.50 -3.75
CA THR A 394 1.16 22.02 -3.42
C THR A 394 1.16 23.04 -2.29
N PRO A 395 1.84 22.84 -1.13
CA PRO A 395 1.89 23.86 -0.08
C PRO A 395 2.55 25.17 -0.52
N VAL A 396 3.46 25.15 -1.50
CA VAL A 396 4.08 26.37 -2.05
C VAL A 396 3.07 27.18 -2.86
N VAL A 397 2.12 26.53 -3.55
CA VAL A 397 1.00 27.21 -4.21
C VAL A 397 0.12 27.93 -3.18
N TYR A 398 -0.20 27.26 -2.07
CA TYR A 398 -1.00 27.85 -0.99
C TYR A 398 -0.26 29.01 -0.30
N TYR A 399 1.04 28.83 -0.03
CA TYR A 399 1.90 29.89 0.49
C TYR A 399 1.92 31.11 -0.42
N ALA A 400 2.10 30.91 -1.73
CA ALA A 400 2.11 32.00 -2.70
C ALA A 400 0.76 32.73 -2.79
N ALA A 401 -0.36 32.00 -2.74
CA ALA A 401 -1.70 32.60 -2.71
C ALA A 401 -1.91 33.51 -1.48
N TYR A 402 -1.31 33.14 -0.34
CA TYR A 402 -1.26 33.99 0.86
C TYR A 402 -0.26 35.15 0.69
N ARG A 403 0.97 34.87 0.27
CA ARG A 403 2.10 35.81 0.16
C ARG A 403 1.84 36.96 -0.82
N PHE A 404 1.14 36.68 -1.92
CA PHE A 404 0.72 37.67 -2.90
C PHE A 404 -0.68 38.24 -2.62
N ASN A 405 -1.32 37.80 -1.53
CA ASN A 405 -2.65 38.24 -1.11
C ASN A 405 -3.71 38.10 -2.22
N THR A 406 -3.58 37.06 -3.05
CA THR A 406 -4.58 36.74 -4.09
C THR A 406 -5.79 36.04 -3.48
N GLY A 407 -5.56 35.27 -2.40
CA GLY A 407 -6.55 34.34 -1.85
C GLY A 407 -6.97 33.25 -2.84
N CYS A 408 -6.31 33.13 -3.99
CA CYS A 408 -6.69 32.24 -5.08
C CYS A 408 -5.47 31.47 -5.57
N GLY A 409 -5.61 30.16 -5.71
CA GLY A 409 -4.54 29.29 -6.15
C GLY A 409 -5.06 27.99 -6.77
N VAL A 410 -4.37 27.47 -7.78
CA VAL A 410 -4.59 26.12 -8.31
C VAL A 410 -3.26 25.35 -8.33
N ALA A 411 -3.22 24.23 -7.62
CA ALA A 411 -2.14 23.26 -7.76
C ALA A 411 -2.57 22.20 -8.78
N VAL A 412 -1.82 22.09 -9.89
CA VAL A 412 -2.00 21.06 -10.92
C VAL A 412 -1.21 19.83 -10.50
N THR A 413 -1.90 18.82 -9.98
CA THR A 413 -1.27 17.66 -9.37
C THR A 413 -2.16 16.42 -9.36
N GLY A 414 -1.53 15.25 -9.53
CA GLY A 414 -2.15 13.95 -9.25
C GLY A 414 -1.92 13.45 -7.81
N SER A 415 -1.28 14.25 -6.94
CA SER A 415 -0.85 13.87 -5.59
C SER A 415 -0.04 12.57 -5.60
N HIS A 416 -0.46 11.56 -4.85
CA HIS A 416 0.17 10.24 -4.73
C HIS A 416 -0.30 9.19 -5.77
N ASN A 417 -1.18 9.56 -6.72
CA ASN A 417 -1.70 8.61 -7.72
C ASN A 417 -0.62 8.14 -8.72
N PRO A 418 -0.83 7.04 -9.48
CA PRO A 418 0.11 6.59 -10.51
C PRO A 418 0.45 7.66 -11.57
N PRO A 419 1.55 7.53 -12.33
CA PRO A 419 2.03 8.56 -13.27
C PRO A 419 1.01 9.07 -14.29
N ASP A 420 0.07 8.22 -14.72
CA ASP A 420 -0.95 8.55 -15.72
C ASP A 420 -2.12 9.38 -15.19
N TYR A 421 -2.19 9.62 -13.88
CA TYR A 421 -3.17 10.51 -13.25
C TYR A 421 -2.64 11.95 -13.15
N ASN A 422 -3.56 12.91 -13.22
CA ASN A 422 -3.33 14.29 -12.80
C ASN A 422 -4.66 14.93 -12.32
N GLY A 423 -4.62 16.17 -11.85
CA GLY A 423 -5.77 16.83 -11.24
C GLY A 423 -5.51 18.27 -10.84
N PHE A 424 -6.46 18.84 -10.11
CA PHE A 424 -6.49 20.25 -9.70
C PHE A 424 -7.03 20.39 -8.28
N LYS A 425 -6.21 20.94 -7.39
CA LYS A 425 -6.61 21.40 -6.05
C LYS A 425 -6.85 22.91 -6.13
N ILE A 426 -8.05 23.37 -5.78
CA ILE A 426 -8.53 24.71 -6.14
C ILE A 426 -8.87 25.51 -4.88
N VAL A 427 -8.31 26.72 -4.78
CA VAL A 427 -8.64 27.73 -3.77
C VAL A 427 -9.13 28.99 -4.48
N VAL A 428 -10.28 29.51 -4.07
CA VAL A 428 -10.86 30.77 -4.57
C VAL A 428 -11.32 31.61 -3.38
N GLY A 429 -10.88 32.87 -3.30
CA GLY A 429 -11.31 33.78 -2.23
C GLY A 429 -10.94 33.34 -0.81
N GLY A 430 -9.87 32.56 -0.65
CA GLY A 430 -9.45 31.95 0.60
C GLY A 430 -10.20 30.67 0.96
N GLU A 431 -11.13 30.21 0.11
CA GLU A 431 -11.88 28.97 0.28
C GLU A 431 -11.31 27.85 -0.58
N THR A 432 -10.88 26.75 0.04
CA THR A 432 -10.61 25.51 -0.71
C THR A 432 -11.93 24.92 -1.18
N LEU A 433 -12.09 24.77 -2.49
CA LEU A 433 -13.34 24.29 -3.06
C LEU A 433 -13.54 22.80 -2.74
N ALA A 434 -14.78 22.46 -2.38
CA ALA A 434 -15.20 21.10 -2.09
C ALA A 434 -16.70 20.91 -2.42
N GLU A 435 -17.09 19.66 -2.54
CA GLU A 435 -18.46 19.18 -2.70
C GLU A 435 -19.25 19.96 -3.76
N GLY A 436 -20.29 20.68 -3.35
CA GLY A 436 -21.14 21.46 -4.24
C GLY A 436 -20.40 22.50 -5.07
N ALA A 437 -19.30 23.07 -4.54
CA ALA A 437 -18.52 24.06 -5.28
C ALA A 437 -17.75 23.45 -6.47
N ILE A 438 -17.20 22.24 -6.29
CA ILE A 438 -16.56 21.50 -7.39
C ILE A 438 -17.61 21.08 -8.43
N GLN A 439 -18.79 20.64 -7.96
CA GLN A 439 -19.89 20.29 -8.87
C GLN A 439 -20.43 21.51 -9.64
N ASP A 440 -20.43 22.72 -9.05
CA ASP A 440 -20.82 23.93 -9.76
C ASP A 440 -19.85 24.25 -10.92
N LEU A 441 -18.54 23.99 -10.77
CA LEU A 441 -17.60 24.12 -11.89
C LEU A 441 -17.97 23.20 -13.06
N TYR A 442 -18.29 21.93 -12.79
CA TYR A 442 -18.80 21.01 -13.80
C TYR A 442 -20.08 21.57 -14.47
N GLN A 443 -21.05 21.99 -13.66
CA GLN A 443 -22.32 22.53 -14.15
C GLN A 443 -22.10 23.75 -15.05
N ARG A 444 -21.19 24.65 -14.70
CA ARG A 444 -20.85 25.81 -15.54
C ARG A 444 -20.33 25.41 -16.91
N ILE A 445 -19.47 24.40 -16.97
CA ILE A 445 -18.92 23.94 -18.23
C ILE A 445 -20.01 23.32 -19.11
N VAL A 446 -20.83 22.41 -18.57
CA VAL A 446 -21.86 21.73 -19.37
C VAL A 446 -23.05 22.62 -19.73
N THR A 447 -23.28 23.71 -18.99
CA THR A 447 -24.34 24.70 -19.28
C THR A 447 -23.83 25.95 -19.98
N ASP A 448 -22.55 26.00 -20.37
CA ASP A 448 -21.88 27.15 -20.99
C ASP A 448 -22.01 28.46 -20.20
N ARG A 449 -22.10 28.38 -18.86
CA ARG A 449 -22.07 29.55 -17.94
C ARG A 449 -20.63 29.99 -17.67
N LEU A 450 -19.91 30.29 -18.75
CA LEU A 450 -18.50 30.63 -18.75
C LEU A 450 -18.30 32.08 -19.21
N GLU A 451 -17.46 32.82 -18.48
CA GLU A 451 -16.91 34.10 -18.90
C GLU A 451 -15.99 33.89 -20.12
N LYS A 452 -16.18 34.71 -21.15
CA LYS A 452 -15.48 34.59 -22.44
C LYS A 452 -14.95 35.93 -22.91
N GLY A 453 -13.86 35.91 -23.67
CA GLY A 453 -13.31 37.08 -24.36
C GLY A 453 -12.54 38.06 -23.46
N GLY A 454 -12.25 37.66 -22.22
CA GLY A 454 -11.31 38.33 -21.34
C GLY A 454 -9.86 38.22 -21.85
N ARG A 455 -8.98 39.08 -21.31
CA ARG A 455 -7.54 39.09 -21.60
C ARG A 455 -6.75 39.28 -20.31
N GLY A 456 -6.69 38.22 -19.50
CA GLY A 456 -5.81 38.18 -18.33
C GLY A 456 -4.33 38.16 -18.71
N ASN A 457 -3.51 38.80 -17.89
CA ASN A 457 -2.06 38.78 -17.99
C ASN A 457 -1.49 37.44 -17.47
N LEU A 458 -0.26 37.13 -17.88
CA LEU A 458 0.51 36.01 -17.36
C LEU A 458 1.86 36.55 -16.88
N ARG A 459 2.26 36.20 -15.66
CA ARG A 459 3.62 36.44 -15.16
C ARG A 459 4.17 35.20 -14.50
N HIS A 460 5.48 34.98 -14.66
CA HIS A 460 6.19 33.90 -14.00
C HIS A 460 6.92 34.43 -12.76
N ILE A 461 6.79 33.73 -11.62
CA ILE A 461 7.48 34.10 -10.38
C ILE A 461 8.07 32.83 -9.74
N ASP A 462 9.36 32.87 -9.44
CA ASP A 462 9.99 31.89 -8.55
C ASP A 462 9.77 32.34 -7.10
N VAL A 463 9.01 31.54 -6.34
CA VAL A 463 8.64 31.82 -4.94
C VAL A 463 9.29 30.83 -3.96
N LEU A 464 10.03 29.83 -4.47
CA LEU A 464 10.67 28.83 -3.62
C LEU A 464 11.66 29.46 -2.61
N PRO A 465 12.50 30.45 -2.99
CA PRO A 465 13.37 31.13 -2.02
C PRO A 465 12.60 31.80 -0.88
N ASP A 466 11.51 32.52 -1.17
CA ASP A 466 10.65 33.15 -0.15
C ASP A 466 10.02 32.11 0.79
N TYR A 467 9.66 30.93 0.27
CA TYR A 467 9.08 29.85 1.06
C TYR A 467 10.12 29.23 2.00
N ILE A 468 11.31 28.90 1.47
CA ILE A 468 12.42 28.34 2.26
C ILE A 468 12.80 29.32 3.37
N GLU A 469 13.06 30.58 3.04
CA GLU A 469 13.43 31.62 4.01
C GLU A 469 12.36 31.80 5.09
N ARG A 470 11.08 31.77 4.70
CA ARG A 470 9.99 31.91 5.67
C ARG A 470 9.96 30.74 6.67
N ILE A 471 10.30 29.52 6.27
CA ILE A 471 10.38 28.39 7.21
C ILE A 471 11.65 28.51 8.06
N THR A 472 12.81 28.68 7.43
CA THR A 472 14.10 28.64 8.13
C THR A 472 14.32 29.84 9.05
N SER A 473 13.66 30.97 8.83
CA SER A 473 13.73 32.11 9.76
C SER A 473 12.91 31.95 11.05
N ASP A 474 11.97 31.00 11.09
CA ASP A 474 11.04 30.78 12.21
C ASP A 474 11.28 29.45 12.92
N VAL A 475 11.74 28.43 12.19
CA VAL A 475 11.97 27.07 12.69
C VAL A 475 13.46 26.76 12.71
N GLN A 476 13.97 26.23 13.82
CA GLN A 476 15.39 25.87 13.98
C GLN A 476 15.53 24.55 14.75
N ALA A 477 16.42 23.67 14.30
CA ALA A 477 16.79 22.47 15.05
C ALA A 477 17.95 22.82 16.01
N GLU A 478 17.67 22.86 17.32
CA GLU A 478 18.65 23.25 18.34
C GLU A 478 19.85 22.30 18.43
N ARG A 479 19.67 21.05 18.03
CA ARG A 479 20.72 20.05 17.86
C ARG A 479 20.66 19.43 16.47
N ARG A 480 21.83 19.04 15.96
CA ARG A 480 21.96 18.42 14.65
C ARG A 480 21.36 17.01 14.66
N LEU A 481 20.27 16.83 13.91
CA LEU A 481 19.66 15.54 13.63
C LEU A 481 20.11 15.04 12.25
N LYS A 482 20.46 13.76 12.14
CA LYS A 482 20.72 13.09 10.88
C LYS A 482 19.44 12.44 10.36
N VAL A 483 18.96 12.88 9.20
CA VAL A 483 17.62 12.55 8.69
C VAL A 483 17.72 12.00 7.28
N VAL A 484 17.15 10.82 7.03
CA VAL A 484 16.93 10.34 5.65
C VAL A 484 15.65 10.97 5.12
N VAL A 485 15.73 11.59 3.94
CA VAL A 485 14.61 12.31 3.32
C VAL A 485 14.22 11.61 2.03
N ASP A 486 13.07 10.95 2.04
CA ASP A 486 12.50 10.27 0.88
C ASP A 486 11.45 11.15 0.19
N CYS A 487 11.65 11.44 -1.09
CA CYS A 487 10.67 12.19 -1.89
C CYS A 487 9.97 11.34 -2.95
N GLY A 488 10.30 10.05 -3.11
CA GLY A 488 9.69 9.15 -4.09
C GLY A 488 9.66 9.72 -5.52
N ASN A 489 10.68 10.48 -5.91
CA ASN A 489 10.78 11.24 -7.16
C ASN A 489 9.70 12.31 -7.40
N GLY A 490 8.92 12.65 -6.38
CA GLY A 490 7.94 13.72 -6.37
C GLY A 490 8.56 15.12 -6.35
N ILE A 491 7.71 16.12 -6.52
CA ILE A 491 8.15 17.53 -6.50
C ILE A 491 8.78 18.01 -5.18
N PRO A 492 8.54 17.42 -3.98
CA PRO A 492 9.20 17.87 -2.75
C PRO A 492 10.73 17.81 -2.80
N GLY A 493 11.30 16.98 -3.67
CA GLY A 493 12.75 16.85 -3.83
C GLY A 493 13.48 18.15 -4.19
N VAL A 494 12.78 19.14 -4.77
CA VAL A 494 13.37 20.45 -5.08
C VAL A 494 13.51 21.37 -3.87
N VAL A 495 12.88 21.06 -2.73
CA VAL A 495 12.78 21.99 -1.59
C VAL A 495 12.91 21.33 -0.22
N ALA A 496 12.38 20.13 0.00
CA ALA A 496 12.36 19.51 1.32
C ALA A 496 13.76 19.26 1.90
N PRO A 497 14.75 18.74 1.13
CA PRO A 497 16.14 18.67 1.61
C PRO A 497 16.70 20.03 2.01
N GLN A 498 16.47 21.07 1.19
CA GLN A 498 16.99 22.42 1.42
C GLN A 498 16.39 23.07 2.68
N VAL A 499 15.10 22.85 2.94
CA VAL A 499 14.45 23.31 4.17
C VAL A 499 15.05 22.63 5.39
N LEU A 500 15.20 21.30 5.37
CA LEU A 500 15.72 20.56 6.51
C LEU A 500 17.21 20.83 6.77
N GLU A 501 18.02 20.98 5.73
CA GLU A 501 19.41 21.47 5.86
C GLU A 501 19.44 22.91 6.41
N GLY A 502 18.55 23.77 5.92
CA GLY A 502 18.46 25.18 6.32
C GLY A 502 18.08 25.41 7.78
N ILE A 503 17.38 24.46 8.42
CA ILE A 503 17.09 24.50 9.86
C ILE A 503 18.15 23.80 10.71
N GLY A 504 19.21 23.23 10.11
CA GLY A 504 20.35 22.65 10.84
C GLY A 504 20.44 21.11 10.85
N CYS A 505 19.64 20.39 10.07
CA CYS A 505 19.74 18.93 9.97
C CYS A 505 20.88 18.48 9.03
N GLU A 506 21.41 17.28 9.26
CA GLU A 506 22.19 16.53 8.26
C GLU A 506 21.22 15.69 7.42
N VAL A 507 21.07 16.02 6.14
CA VAL A 507 20.12 15.34 5.26
C VAL A 507 20.83 14.28 4.42
N ILE A 508 20.24 13.09 4.36
CA ILE A 508 20.58 12.04 3.40
C ILE A 508 19.41 11.93 2.40
N PRO A 509 19.59 12.37 1.15
CA PRO A 509 18.52 12.31 0.16
C PRO A 509 18.28 10.87 -0.32
N LEU A 510 17.01 10.50 -0.40
CA LEU A 510 16.52 9.26 -0.99
C LEU A 510 15.46 9.64 -2.04
N TYR A 511 15.72 9.28 -3.30
CA TYR A 511 14.80 9.57 -4.43
C TYR A 511 14.36 11.06 -4.54
N CYS A 512 15.24 12.01 -4.21
CA CYS A 512 14.93 13.45 -4.26
C CYS A 512 15.02 14.09 -5.66
N ASP A 513 15.47 13.37 -6.68
CA ASP A 513 15.41 13.88 -8.05
C ASP A 513 13.98 13.78 -8.57
N VAL A 514 13.44 14.90 -9.05
CA VAL A 514 12.09 14.94 -9.63
C VAL A 514 12.06 14.17 -10.94
N ASP A 515 11.28 13.08 -10.96
CA ASP A 515 11.02 12.27 -12.15
C ASP A 515 9.56 11.80 -12.12
N GLY A 516 8.74 12.41 -12.98
CA GLY A 516 7.31 12.12 -13.09
C GLY A 516 6.97 10.72 -13.62
N THR A 517 7.96 9.87 -13.93
CA THR A 517 7.74 8.43 -14.18
C THR A 517 7.69 7.60 -12.91
N PHE A 518 8.11 8.16 -11.76
CA PHE A 518 8.22 7.50 -10.44
C PHE A 518 8.94 6.14 -10.54
N PRO A 519 10.23 6.11 -10.94
CA PRO A 519 10.93 4.89 -11.32
C PRO A 519 11.31 3.96 -10.15
N ASN A 520 11.19 4.42 -8.90
CA ASN A 520 11.50 3.64 -7.70
C ASN A 520 10.18 3.08 -7.12
N HIS A 521 9.73 3.58 -5.97
CA HIS A 521 8.38 3.34 -5.47
C HIS A 521 7.45 4.52 -5.78
N HIS A 522 6.14 4.32 -5.66
CA HIS A 522 5.19 5.43 -5.75
C HIS A 522 5.36 6.37 -4.54
N PRO A 523 5.22 7.69 -4.71
CA PRO A 523 5.33 8.65 -3.60
C PRO A 523 4.03 8.71 -2.80
N ASP A 524 3.70 7.61 -2.12
CA ASP A 524 2.59 7.49 -1.17
C ASP A 524 3.10 6.96 0.17
N PRO A 525 3.47 7.83 1.12
CA PRO A 525 4.01 7.43 2.42
C PRO A 525 2.93 6.84 3.36
N SER A 526 1.66 6.80 2.95
CA SER A 526 0.60 6.15 3.73
C SER A 526 0.56 4.63 3.54
N ASP A 527 1.22 4.12 2.49
CA ASP A 527 1.41 2.70 2.26
C ASP A 527 2.77 2.26 2.84
N PRO A 528 2.79 1.39 3.87
CA PRO A 528 4.04 0.87 4.45
C PRO A 528 5.01 0.26 3.43
N HIS A 529 4.52 -0.29 2.32
CA HIS A 529 5.38 -0.87 1.28
C HIS A 529 6.31 0.18 0.65
N ASN A 530 5.84 1.42 0.49
CA ASN A 530 6.63 2.51 -0.07
C ASN A 530 7.64 3.09 0.93
N LEU A 531 7.67 2.61 2.19
CA LEU A 531 8.61 3.07 3.22
C LEU A 531 9.75 2.06 3.45
N GLU A 532 9.76 0.93 2.75
CA GLU A 532 10.77 -0.13 2.93
C GLU A 532 12.19 0.38 2.66
N ASP A 533 12.39 1.15 1.58
CA ASP A 533 13.70 1.73 1.24
C ASP A 533 14.12 2.81 2.27
N LEU A 534 13.17 3.61 2.77
CA LEU A 534 13.43 4.58 3.84
C LEU A 534 13.87 3.87 5.13
N ILE A 535 13.15 2.83 5.56
CA ILE A 535 13.50 2.02 6.74
C ILE A 535 14.91 1.42 6.58
N PHE A 536 15.20 0.87 5.40
CA PHE A 536 16.51 0.32 5.10
C PHE A 536 17.61 1.40 5.16
N ALA A 537 17.39 2.55 4.52
CA ALA A 537 18.35 3.64 4.48
C ALA A 537 18.62 4.24 5.86
N VAL A 538 17.60 4.42 6.70
CA VAL A 538 17.74 4.92 8.08
C VAL A 538 18.64 3.99 8.89
N ARG A 539 18.36 2.68 8.87
CA ARG A 539 19.15 1.67 9.58
C ARG A 539 20.59 1.59 9.06
N GLN A 540 20.77 1.64 7.74
CA GLN A 540 22.08 1.47 7.11
C GLN A 540 23.00 2.68 7.32
N THR A 541 22.43 3.88 7.36
CA THR A 541 23.19 5.13 7.50
C THR A 541 23.35 5.56 8.96
N GLY A 542 22.67 4.88 9.88
CA GLY A 542 22.62 5.26 11.30
C GLY A 542 21.98 6.63 11.51
N ALA A 543 20.99 6.98 10.68
CA ALA A 543 20.22 8.22 10.85
C ALA A 543 19.36 8.16 12.12
N ASP A 544 19.06 9.32 12.69
CA ASP A 544 18.22 9.45 13.88
C ASP A 544 16.74 9.16 13.57
N LEU A 545 16.32 9.48 12.35
CA LEU A 545 15.00 9.16 11.80
C LEU A 545 14.97 9.30 10.27
N GLY A 546 13.87 8.84 9.68
CA GLY A 546 13.51 9.04 8.29
C GLY A 546 12.21 9.81 8.14
N VAL A 547 12.10 10.64 7.11
CA VAL A 547 10.86 11.29 6.70
C VAL A 547 10.59 11.02 5.22
N ALA A 548 9.33 10.79 4.88
CA ALA A 548 8.88 10.58 3.51
C ALA A 548 7.80 11.59 3.13
N PHE A 549 7.85 12.12 1.91
CA PHE A 549 6.84 13.02 1.36
C PHE A 549 6.03 12.35 0.25
N ASP A 550 4.76 12.72 0.11
CA ASP A 550 3.98 12.30 -1.04
C ASP A 550 4.30 13.12 -2.31
N GLY A 551 3.74 12.70 -3.45
CA GLY A 551 4.16 13.19 -4.77
C GLY A 551 4.10 14.71 -4.95
N ASP A 552 3.22 15.39 -4.19
CA ASP A 552 3.04 16.84 -4.23
C ASP A 552 3.38 17.59 -2.94
N GLY A 553 3.83 16.89 -1.89
CA GLY A 553 4.46 17.47 -0.70
C GLY A 553 3.53 17.96 0.40
N ASP A 554 2.24 17.62 0.35
CA ASP A 554 1.29 18.02 1.39
C ASP A 554 1.13 16.98 2.50
N ARG A 555 1.79 15.82 2.37
CA ARG A 555 1.83 14.77 3.40
C ARG A 555 3.23 14.49 3.92
N LEU A 556 3.26 14.03 5.18
CA LEU A 556 4.47 13.57 5.86
C LEU A 556 4.28 12.15 6.41
N GLY A 557 5.19 11.25 6.06
CA GLY A 557 5.44 9.97 6.73
C GLY A 557 6.70 10.03 7.57
N VAL A 558 6.75 9.25 8.66
CA VAL A 558 7.84 9.27 9.64
C VAL A 558 8.25 7.85 10.00
N VAL A 559 9.56 7.59 10.05
CA VAL A 559 10.17 6.31 10.40
C VAL A 559 11.24 6.53 11.48
N THR A 560 11.21 5.77 12.58
CA THR A 560 12.25 5.84 13.63
C THR A 560 13.55 5.20 13.17
N LYS A 561 14.64 5.41 13.92
CA LYS A 561 15.94 4.77 13.69
C LYS A 561 15.84 3.23 13.61
N GLU A 562 14.96 2.65 14.40
CA GLU A 562 14.70 1.21 14.49
C GLU A 562 13.82 0.70 13.35
N GLY A 563 13.27 1.60 12.53
CA GLY A 563 12.38 1.28 11.42
C GLY A 563 10.90 1.21 11.81
N GLU A 564 10.50 1.72 12.99
CA GLU A 564 9.09 1.83 13.33
C GLU A 564 8.44 2.94 12.49
N ILE A 565 7.36 2.61 11.78
CA ILE A 565 6.53 3.61 11.12
C ILE A 565 5.70 4.33 12.18
N ILE A 566 5.91 5.64 12.31
CA ILE A 566 5.09 6.49 13.17
C ILE A 566 3.94 7.04 12.35
N PHE A 567 2.74 6.52 12.62
CA PHE A 567 1.54 6.97 11.93
C PHE A 567 1.16 8.42 12.28
N PRO A 568 0.48 9.14 11.35
CA PRO A 568 0.24 10.57 11.49
C PRO A 568 -0.51 11.00 12.75
N ASP A 569 -1.39 10.15 13.28
CA ASP A 569 -2.14 10.43 14.50
C ASP A 569 -1.24 10.47 15.76
N ARG A 570 -0.15 9.68 15.80
CA ARG A 570 0.88 9.78 16.85
C ARG A 570 1.79 10.99 16.65
N THR A 571 2.16 11.32 15.41
CA THR A 571 2.89 12.57 15.12
C THR A 571 2.07 13.78 15.54
N LEU A 572 0.75 13.75 15.34
CA LEU A 572 -0.18 14.79 15.77
C LEU A 572 -0.22 14.96 17.29
N MET A 573 0.02 13.91 18.09
CA MET A 573 0.11 14.04 19.55
C MET A 573 1.29 14.94 19.95
N LEU A 574 2.46 14.75 19.34
CA LEU A 574 3.62 15.61 19.60
C LEU A 574 3.37 17.05 19.15
N PHE A 575 2.82 17.24 17.95
CA PHE A 575 2.45 18.57 17.47
C PHE A 575 1.43 19.25 18.37
N ALA A 576 0.42 18.52 18.86
CA ALA A 576 -0.59 19.06 19.77
C ALA A 576 0.02 19.48 21.10
N ARG A 577 0.87 18.64 21.72
CA ARG A 577 1.58 18.99 22.96
C ARG A 577 2.42 20.26 22.80
N ASP A 578 3.17 20.35 21.70
CA ASP A 578 3.99 21.52 21.37
C ASP A 578 3.15 22.79 21.18
N VAL A 579 2.14 22.76 20.30
CA VAL A 579 1.26 23.91 20.02
C VAL A 579 0.52 24.36 21.28
N LEU A 580 -0.03 23.42 22.07
CA LEU A 580 -0.81 23.73 23.27
C LEU A 580 0.04 24.29 24.41
N SER A 581 1.34 23.97 24.45
CA SER A 581 2.26 24.61 25.41
C SER A 581 2.31 26.14 25.25
N ARG A 582 2.09 26.64 24.03
CA ARG A 582 2.07 28.08 23.69
C ARG A 582 0.66 28.63 23.46
N GLN A 583 -0.31 27.76 23.13
CA GLN A 583 -1.71 28.11 22.89
C GLN A 583 -2.67 27.32 23.80
N PRO A 584 -2.67 27.55 25.13
CA PRO A 584 -3.54 26.82 26.05
C PRO A 584 -5.04 26.98 25.68
N GLY A 585 -5.79 25.89 25.71
CA GLY A 585 -7.22 25.86 25.39
C GLY A 585 -7.54 25.85 23.89
N ALA A 586 -6.52 25.92 23.00
CA ALA A 586 -6.76 25.91 21.56
C ALA A 586 -7.45 24.64 21.09
N THR A 587 -8.23 24.77 20.01
CA THR A 587 -8.87 23.62 19.36
C THR A 587 -7.87 22.89 18.47
N ILE A 588 -7.80 21.58 18.63
CA ILE A 588 -7.00 20.67 17.79
C ILE A 588 -7.96 19.76 17.03
N LEU A 589 -7.93 19.83 15.70
CA LEU A 589 -8.79 19.04 14.83
C LEU A 589 -8.11 17.74 14.41
N PHE A 590 -8.89 16.66 14.29
CA PHE A 590 -8.42 15.40 13.74
C PHE A 590 -9.53 14.62 13.05
N ASP A 591 -9.21 13.77 12.09
CA ASP A 591 -10.24 13.05 11.34
C ASP A 591 -10.73 11.79 12.06
N VAL A 592 -11.88 11.27 11.63
CA VAL A 592 -12.52 10.07 12.20
C VAL A 592 -11.62 8.82 12.17
N LYS A 593 -10.54 8.81 11.38
CA LYS A 593 -9.60 7.70 11.30
C LYS A 593 -8.56 7.71 12.43
N CYS A 594 -8.30 8.81 13.13
CA CYS A 594 -7.24 8.87 14.15
C CYS A 594 -7.55 8.01 15.39
N THR A 595 -6.50 7.52 16.04
CA THR A 595 -6.56 6.73 17.29
C THR A 595 -7.42 7.37 18.38
N GLY A 596 -8.02 6.54 19.23
CA GLY A 596 -8.83 6.98 20.37
C GLY A 596 -8.02 7.72 21.43
N HIS A 597 -6.71 7.45 21.52
CA HIS A 597 -5.83 8.08 22.50
C HIS A 597 -5.62 9.58 22.25
N LEU A 598 -5.71 10.04 21.00
CA LEU A 598 -5.42 11.42 20.62
C LEU A 598 -6.31 12.43 21.37
N LYS A 599 -7.57 12.06 21.64
CA LYS A 599 -8.49 12.89 22.42
C LYS A 599 -7.98 13.13 23.85
N GLY A 600 -7.49 12.07 24.50
CA GLY A 600 -6.93 12.15 25.85
C GLY A 600 -5.68 13.02 25.87
N GLU A 601 -4.76 12.78 24.94
CA GLU A 601 -3.52 13.55 24.80
C GLU A 601 -3.75 15.06 24.61
N ILE A 602 -4.74 15.44 23.79
CA ILE A 602 -5.10 16.85 23.61
C ILE A 602 -5.67 17.45 24.90
N LEU A 603 -6.52 16.73 25.63
CA LEU A 603 -7.11 17.21 26.89
C LEU A 603 -6.05 17.35 27.99
N ASP A 604 -5.16 16.36 28.11
CA ASP A 604 -4.08 16.36 29.10
C ASP A 604 -3.06 17.47 28.83
N ALA A 605 -2.83 17.81 27.56
CA ALA A 605 -2.05 18.98 27.14
C ALA A 605 -2.82 20.32 27.29
N GLY A 606 -4.05 20.32 27.80
CA GLY A 606 -4.84 21.52 28.06
C GLY A 606 -5.56 22.10 26.84
N GLY A 607 -5.79 21.31 25.79
CA GLY A 607 -6.48 21.70 24.56
C GLY A 607 -7.93 21.21 24.45
N SER A 608 -8.57 21.58 23.34
CA SER A 608 -9.94 21.16 23.00
C SER A 608 -9.92 20.23 21.77
N PRO A 609 -10.12 18.92 21.93
CA PRO A 609 -10.14 17.99 20.81
C PRO A 609 -11.44 18.11 20.00
N LEU A 610 -11.35 18.20 18.67
CA LEU A 610 -12.51 18.18 17.79
C LEU A 610 -12.31 17.19 16.64
N MET A 611 -13.08 16.09 16.67
CA MET A 611 -13.09 15.11 15.59
C MET A 611 -13.93 15.62 14.41
N TRP A 612 -13.42 15.48 13.19
CA TRP A 612 -14.09 15.93 11.97
C TRP A 612 -13.99 14.93 10.80
N ARG A 613 -14.62 15.27 9.68
CA ARG A 613 -14.69 14.44 8.47
C ARG A 613 -13.32 14.33 7.79
N THR A 614 -13.02 13.18 7.20
CA THR A 614 -11.77 12.99 6.43
C THR A 614 -11.85 13.73 5.08
N GLY A 615 -10.82 14.49 4.75
CA GLY A 615 -10.63 15.24 3.52
C GLY A 615 -9.98 16.59 3.77
N HIS A 616 -8.81 16.81 3.19
CA HIS A 616 -8.00 18.02 3.41
C HIS A 616 -8.76 19.34 3.17
N SER A 617 -9.61 19.42 2.13
CA SER A 617 -10.47 20.60 1.90
C SER A 617 -11.51 20.82 2.99
N LEU A 618 -12.11 19.76 3.53
CA LEU A 618 -13.06 19.85 4.65
C LEU A 618 -12.36 20.23 5.95
N MET A 619 -11.14 19.73 6.15
CA MET A 619 -10.34 20.04 7.32
C MET A 619 -9.97 21.52 7.35
N LYS A 620 -9.47 22.07 6.23
CA LYS A 620 -9.21 23.51 6.06
C LYS A 620 -10.44 24.38 6.29
N ALA A 621 -11.60 23.97 5.75
CA ALA A 621 -12.86 24.66 5.99
C ALA A 621 -13.21 24.67 7.49
N LYS A 622 -13.07 23.53 8.17
CA LYS A 622 -13.37 23.42 9.60
C LYS A 622 -12.41 24.21 10.47
N MET A 623 -11.11 24.24 10.14
CA MET A 623 -10.13 25.09 10.83
C MET A 623 -10.51 26.57 10.78
N ARG A 624 -10.96 27.05 9.61
CA ARG A 624 -11.41 28.45 9.48
C ARG A 624 -12.68 28.72 10.28
N GLU A 625 -13.62 27.77 10.30
CA GLU A 625 -14.87 27.88 11.08
C GLU A 625 -14.61 27.93 12.59
N THR A 626 -13.74 27.07 13.10
CA THR A 626 -13.50 26.93 14.55
C THR A 626 -12.36 27.80 15.07
N GLY A 627 -11.52 28.33 14.16
CA GLY A 627 -10.29 29.02 14.52
C GLY A 627 -9.20 28.10 15.07
N ALA A 628 -9.30 26.78 14.85
CA ALA A 628 -8.34 25.78 15.35
C ALA A 628 -6.88 26.13 14.98
N GLU A 629 -5.97 25.92 15.92
CA GLU A 629 -4.55 26.26 15.77
C GLU A 629 -3.74 25.15 15.07
N LEU A 630 -4.26 23.93 15.12
CA LEU A 630 -3.67 22.75 14.51
C LEU A 630 -4.77 21.79 14.05
N ALA A 631 -4.54 21.15 12.91
CA ALA A 631 -5.28 19.97 12.49
C ALA A 631 -4.34 18.90 11.95
N GLY A 632 -4.78 17.64 11.96
CA GLY A 632 -4.11 16.59 11.20
C GLY A 632 -5.05 15.46 10.81
N GLU A 633 -4.67 14.72 9.78
CA GLU A 633 -5.43 13.58 9.28
C GLU A 633 -4.56 12.33 9.25
N MET A 634 -5.19 11.17 9.38
CA MET A 634 -4.49 9.90 9.30
C MET A 634 -3.81 9.64 7.93
N SER A 635 -4.17 10.40 6.89
CA SER A 635 -3.49 10.38 5.59
C SER A 635 -2.11 11.04 5.59
N GLY A 636 -1.69 11.73 6.66
CA GLY A 636 -0.42 12.43 6.74
C GLY A 636 -0.49 13.92 6.43
N HIS A 637 -1.70 14.47 6.25
CA HIS A 637 -1.93 15.91 6.13
C HIS A 637 -1.83 16.56 7.50
N PHE A 638 -1.02 17.60 7.64
CA PHE A 638 -0.91 18.40 8.87
C PHE A 638 -1.08 19.88 8.55
N PHE A 639 -1.90 20.56 9.34
CA PHE A 639 -2.33 21.93 9.09
C PHE A 639 -1.98 22.78 10.30
N PHE A 640 -0.90 23.54 10.22
CA PHE A 640 -0.51 24.49 11.26
C PHE A 640 -1.12 25.85 10.96
N LYS A 641 -1.86 26.41 11.90
CA LYS A 641 -2.21 27.84 11.92
C LYS A 641 -1.33 28.58 12.93
N GLU A 642 -0.99 27.93 14.04
CA GLU A 642 0.03 28.45 14.95
C GLU A 642 1.36 28.60 14.20
N ARG A 643 1.88 29.84 14.17
CA ARG A 643 3.10 30.25 13.44
C ARG A 643 3.06 30.02 11.92
N TRP A 644 1.93 29.61 11.34
CA TRP A 644 1.79 29.32 9.92
C TRP A 644 0.43 29.79 9.38
N TYR A 645 -0.03 29.24 8.26
CA TYR A 645 -1.13 29.82 7.47
C TYR A 645 -2.39 28.96 7.40
N GLY A 646 -2.43 27.81 8.09
CA GLY A 646 -3.61 26.96 8.23
C GLY A 646 -3.88 26.00 7.06
N PHE A 647 -2.95 25.86 6.12
CA PHE A 647 -3.01 24.86 5.04
C PHE A 647 -2.15 23.63 5.34
N ASP A 648 -2.47 22.54 4.66
CA ASP A 648 -1.75 21.26 4.63
C ASP A 648 -0.36 21.45 4.03
N ASP A 649 0.68 21.13 4.81
CA ASP A 649 2.07 21.31 4.42
C ASP A 649 2.96 20.24 5.07
N GLY A 650 3.27 19.18 4.31
CA GLY A 650 4.11 18.09 4.77
C GLY A 650 5.53 18.57 5.08
N ILE A 651 6.06 19.49 4.26
CA ILE A 651 7.44 20.01 4.39
C ILE A 651 7.57 20.85 5.66
N TYR A 652 6.64 21.77 5.91
CA TYR A 652 6.60 22.54 7.16
C TYR A 652 6.37 21.63 8.37
N ALA A 653 5.49 20.63 8.27
CA ALA A 653 5.31 19.64 9.33
C ALA A 653 6.61 18.86 9.63
N GLY A 654 7.38 18.51 8.59
CA GLY A 654 8.70 17.89 8.73
C GLY A 654 9.67 18.80 9.49
N ALA A 655 9.72 20.08 9.14
CA ALA A 655 10.55 21.07 9.84
C ALA A 655 10.13 21.25 11.32
N ARG A 656 8.82 21.36 11.60
CA ARG A 656 8.28 21.44 12.96
C ARG A 656 8.55 20.20 13.78
N LEU A 657 8.52 19.02 13.15
CA LEU A 657 8.92 17.78 13.82
C LEU A 657 10.39 17.82 14.22
N MET A 658 11.28 18.26 13.32
CA MET A 658 12.70 18.40 13.66
C MET A 658 12.93 19.39 14.80
N GLU A 659 12.24 20.53 14.81
CA GLU A 659 12.30 21.52 15.91
C GLU A 659 11.92 20.88 17.25
N ILE A 660 10.81 20.13 17.30
CA ILE A 660 10.34 19.48 18.53
C ILE A 660 11.31 18.41 19.01
N LEU A 661 11.77 17.54 18.10
CA LEU A 661 12.69 16.45 18.44
C LEU A 661 14.07 16.99 18.85
N ALA A 662 14.54 18.04 18.16
CA ALA A 662 15.83 18.64 18.42
C ALA A 662 15.84 19.47 19.72
N GLY A 663 14.72 20.13 20.06
CA GLY A 663 14.55 20.94 21.27
C GLY A 663 14.19 20.16 22.54
N ASP A 664 14.27 18.82 22.52
CA ASP A 664 14.03 18.01 23.71
C ASP A 664 15.12 18.25 24.77
N LEU A 665 14.73 18.85 25.90
CA LEU A 665 15.65 19.24 26.98
C LEU A 665 16.30 18.05 27.71
N GLU A 666 15.72 16.85 27.60
CA GLU A 666 16.28 15.62 28.15
C GLU A 666 17.25 14.94 27.16
N GLU A 667 17.46 15.53 25.98
CA GLU A 667 18.29 15.00 24.90
C GLU A 667 17.92 13.57 24.47
N ARG A 668 16.64 13.22 24.61
CA ARG A 668 16.14 11.90 24.22
C ARG A 668 16.25 11.68 22.72
N THR A 669 16.37 10.42 22.34
CA THR A 669 16.27 10.01 20.94
C THR A 669 14.85 10.23 20.41
N PRO A 670 14.65 10.40 19.09
CA PRO A 670 13.31 10.48 18.51
C PRO A 670 12.40 9.32 18.91
N GLU A 671 12.93 8.10 18.99
CA GLU A 671 12.16 6.93 19.38
C GLU A 671 11.70 7.00 20.85
N GLU A 672 12.58 7.40 21.78
CA GLU A 672 12.21 7.59 23.19
C GLU A 672 11.12 8.66 23.35
N ILE A 673 11.19 9.75 22.57
CA ILE A 673 10.15 10.80 22.58
C ILE A 673 8.81 10.23 22.10
N PHE A 674 8.79 9.50 20.98
CA PHE A 674 7.57 8.86 20.49
C PHE A 674 7.04 7.78 21.43
N ALA A 675 7.92 7.09 22.18
CA ALA A 675 7.52 6.11 23.20
C ALA A 675 6.77 6.76 24.38
N THR A 676 6.87 8.08 24.58
CA THR A 676 6.03 8.81 25.57
C THR A 676 4.59 9.02 25.10
N CYS A 677 4.30 8.78 23.82
CA CYS A 677 2.93 8.84 23.30
C CYS A 677 2.27 7.47 23.47
N PRO A 678 1.01 7.42 23.93
CA PRO A 678 0.28 6.17 24.08
C PRO A 678 0.19 5.43 22.74
N LYS A 679 0.33 4.10 22.81
CA LYS A 679 0.32 3.21 21.65
C LYS A 679 -0.69 2.09 21.88
N GLY A 680 -1.66 2.00 20.99
CA GLY A 680 -2.60 0.87 20.91
C GLY A 680 -2.19 -0.16 19.84
N VAL A 681 -3.03 -1.18 19.68
CA VAL A 681 -2.98 -2.13 18.57
C VAL A 681 -3.98 -1.68 17.51
N SER A 682 -3.47 -1.36 16.33
CA SER A 682 -4.25 -0.82 15.21
C SER A 682 -4.12 -1.74 13.99
N THR A 683 -5.16 -1.82 13.17
CA THR A 683 -5.01 -2.32 11.80
C THR A 683 -4.42 -1.25 10.89
N PRO A 684 -3.77 -1.63 9.79
CA PRO A 684 -3.63 -0.72 8.65
C PRO A 684 -5.02 -0.32 8.13
N GLU A 685 -5.04 0.59 7.16
CA GLU A 685 -6.26 0.88 6.41
C GLU A 685 -6.69 -0.37 5.62
N LEU A 686 -7.93 -0.81 5.85
CA LEU A 686 -8.53 -1.95 5.16
C LEU A 686 -9.50 -1.45 4.11
N LYS A 687 -9.42 -1.99 2.89
CA LYS A 687 -10.25 -1.57 1.76
C LYS A 687 -11.13 -2.72 1.30
N VAL A 688 -12.41 -2.42 1.07
CA VAL A 688 -13.37 -3.34 0.43
C VAL A 688 -13.79 -2.70 -0.89
N GLU A 689 -13.34 -3.29 -1.98
CA GLU A 689 -13.67 -2.82 -3.33
C GLU A 689 -15.15 -2.98 -3.64
N MET A 690 -15.72 -1.96 -4.26
CA MET A 690 -17.11 -1.96 -4.72
C MET A 690 -17.19 -1.33 -6.12
N ALA A 691 -18.35 -1.46 -6.75
CA ALA A 691 -18.64 -0.71 -7.96
C ALA A 691 -18.78 0.81 -7.66
N GLU A 692 -18.52 1.65 -8.67
CA GLU A 692 -18.72 3.11 -8.56
C GLU A 692 -20.13 3.42 -8.04
N GLY A 693 -20.21 4.29 -7.04
CA GLY A 693 -21.45 4.66 -6.34
C GLY A 693 -22.06 3.60 -5.41
N ALA A 694 -21.65 2.32 -5.48
CA ALA A 694 -22.23 1.27 -4.62
C ALA A 694 -21.84 1.40 -3.14
N HIS A 695 -20.63 1.89 -2.88
CA HIS A 695 -20.10 2.15 -1.54
C HIS A 695 -20.92 3.19 -0.77
N TYR A 696 -21.42 4.25 -1.42
CA TYR A 696 -22.34 5.22 -0.79
C TYR A 696 -23.69 4.57 -0.42
N ARG A 697 -24.31 3.85 -1.36
CA ARG A 697 -25.58 3.15 -1.11
C ARG A 697 -25.46 2.11 0.00
N PHE A 698 -24.32 1.41 0.05
CA PHE A 698 -24.02 0.48 1.13
C PHE A 698 -23.96 1.20 2.48
N MET A 699 -23.24 2.32 2.56
CA MET A 699 -23.13 3.10 3.81
C MET A 699 -24.48 3.64 4.30
N ASP A 700 -25.37 4.05 3.39
CA ASP A 700 -26.73 4.48 3.75
C ASP A 700 -27.53 3.34 4.37
N ALA A 701 -27.47 2.14 3.77
CA ALA A 701 -28.11 0.94 4.33
C ALA A 701 -27.46 0.50 5.66
N PHE A 702 -26.14 0.61 5.77
CA PHE A 702 -25.38 0.26 6.96
C PHE A 702 -25.74 1.15 8.15
N ARG A 703 -25.80 2.48 7.94
CA ARG A 703 -26.22 3.44 8.97
C ARG A 703 -27.60 3.17 9.55
N GLN A 704 -28.52 2.64 8.75
CA GLN A 704 -29.89 2.34 9.18
C GLN A 704 -30.03 1.02 9.94
N LYS A 705 -29.13 0.06 9.69
CA LYS A 705 -29.25 -1.32 10.20
C LYS A 705 -28.26 -1.66 11.29
N ALA A 706 -27.09 -1.03 11.29
CA ALA A 706 -26.00 -1.40 12.18
C ALA A 706 -26.31 -1.02 13.64
N SER A 707 -26.00 -1.93 14.57
CA SER A 707 -26.11 -1.71 16.01
C SER A 707 -24.84 -2.19 16.71
N PHE A 708 -24.32 -1.37 17.62
CA PHE A 708 -23.04 -1.61 18.29
C PHE A 708 -23.16 -1.71 19.82
N GLY A 709 -24.37 -1.96 20.33
CA GLY A 709 -24.63 -2.07 21.77
C GLY A 709 -24.24 -0.80 22.50
N ASP A 710 -23.34 -0.92 23.48
CA ASP A 710 -22.92 0.17 24.37
C ASP A 710 -21.88 1.15 23.75
N ALA A 711 -21.53 0.98 22.46
CA ALA A 711 -20.60 1.88 21.80
C ALA A 711 -21.18 3.29 21.63
N THR A 712 -20.33 4.31 21.79
CA THR A 712 -20.67 5.67 21.37
C THR A 712 -20.51 5.80 19.87
N LEU A 713 -21.57 6.19 19.17
CA LEU A 713 -21.56 6.29 17.70
C LEU A 713 -21.28 7.71 17.22
N THR A 714 -20.37 7.80 16.26
CA THR A 714 -20.08 9.02 15.51
C THR A 714 -20.36 8.77 14.02
N THR A 715 -21.25 9.56 13.44
CA THR A 715 -21.72 9.38 12.05
C THR A 715 -21.43 10.57 11.13
N ILE A 716 -20.51 11.46 11.53
CA ILE A 716 -20.12 12.64 10.73
C ILE A 716 -19.47 12.24 9.40
N ASP A 717 -18.73 11.12 9.37
CA ASP A 717 -18.14 10.50 8.18
C ASP A 717 -18.14 8.99 8.36
N GLY A 718 -18.96 8.30 7.57
CA GLY A 718 -19.25 6.88 7.75
C GLY A 718 -19.97 6.56 9.07
N VAL A 719 -19.54 5.48 9.73
CA VAL A 719 -19.96 5.04 11.06
C VAL A 719 -18.71 4.62 11.85
N ARG A 720 -18.39 5.41 12.88
CA ARG A 720 -17.38 5.10 13.90
C ARG A 720 -18.09 4.69 15.19
N ALA A 721 -17.64 3.61 15.81
CA ALA A 721 -18.15 3.10 17.07
C ALA A 721 -17.01 3.02 18.08
N ASP A 722 -17.10 3.80 19.16
CA ASP A 722 -16.09 3.90 20.22
C ASP A 722 -16.58 3.18 21.50
N TRP A 723 -15.80 2.21 21.97
CA TRP A 723 -15.91 1.58 23.29
C TRP A 723 -14.83 2.16 24.23
N SER A 724 -14.85 1.75 25.50
CA SER A 724 -13.87 2.21 26.50
C SER A 724 -12.43 1.73 26.24
N ASP A 725 -12.25 0.67 25.46
CA ASP A 725 -10.99 -0.05 25.22
C ASP A 725 -10.64 -0.17 23.72
N GLY A 726 -11.30 0.61 22.86
CA GLY A 726 -11.03 0.66 21.42
C GLY A 726 -12.18 1.17 20.57
N TRP A 727 -11.96 1.31 19.27
CA TRP A 727 -12.98 1.75 18.30
C TRP A 727 -12.84 1.05 16.95
N GLY A 728 -13.93 1.10 16.16
CA GLY A 728 -13.93 0.68 14.76
C GLY A 728 -14.61 1.70 13.86
N LEU A 729 -14.19 1.76 12.61
CA LEU A 729 -14.75 2.65 11.58
C LEU A 729 -15.03 1.88 10.30
N VAL A 730 -16.15 2.23 9.66
CA VAL A 730 -16.36 2.00 8.22
C VAL A 730 -16.89 3.28 7.59
N ARG A 731 -16.29 3.68 6.46
CA ARG A 731 -16.72 4.84 5.67
C ARG A 731 -16.60 4.59 4.18
N ALA A 732 -17.30 5.40 3.40
CA ALA A 732 -17.15 5.45 1.96
C ALA A 732 -15.93 6.32 1.60
N SER A 733 -15.07 5.86 0.69
CA SER A 733 -14.02 6.71 0.12
C SER A 733 -14.63 7.72 -0.85
N ASN A 734 -14.07 8.94 -0.87
CA ASN A 734 -14.52 10.02 -1.75
C ASN A 734 -13.74 10.08 -3.08
N THR A 735 -12.65 9.32 -3.19
CA THR A 735 -11.74 9.33 -4.33
C THR A 735 -11.72 8.01 -5.10
N THR A 736 -12.12 6.91 -4.45
CA THR A 736 -12.09 5.56 -5.01
C THR A 736 -13.35 4.80 -4.60
N PRO A 737 -13.86 3.85 -5.40
CA PRO A 737 -15.09 3.13 -5.09
C PRO A 737 -14.89 2.00 -4.07
N VAL A 738 -14.43 2.35 -2.88
CA VAL A 738 -14.13 1.40 -1.81
C VAL A 738 -14.79 1.82 -0.50
N LEU A 739 -15.10 0.84 0.35
CA LEU A 739 -15.27 1.09 1.79
C LEU A 739 -13.90 1.07 2.44
N VAL A 740 -13.65 2.06 3.29
CA VAL A 740 -12.43 2.18 4.09
C VAL A 740 -12.77 1.81 5.52
N LEU A 741 -12.02 0.88 6.10
CA LEU A 741 -12.16 0.43 7.48
C LEU A 741 -10.85 0.57 8.24
N ARG A 742 -10.95 0.86 9.52
CA ARG A 742 -9.84 0.84 10.48
C ARG A 742 -10.35 0.42 11.85
N PHE A 743 -9.55 -0.35 12.56
CA PHE A 743 -9.82 -0.78 13.93
C PHE A 743 -8.61 -0.49 14.80
N ASP A 744 -8.86 -0.04 16.03
CA ASP A 744 -7.84 0.37 16.99
C ASP A 744 -8.31 0.00 18.39
N ALA A 745 -7.43 -0.52 19.22
CA ALA A 745 -7.78 -0.97 20.56
C ALA A 745 -6.57 -0.99 21.50
N ASP A 746 -6.81 -1.06 22.80
CA ASP A 746 -5.74 -1.09 23.80
C ASP A 746 -4.96 -2.42 23.78
N ASN A 747 -5.55 -3.50 23.25
CA ASN A 747 -4.96 -4.82 23.17
C ASN A 747 -5.62 -5.70 22.09
N ASP A 748 -4.97 -6.82 21.76
CA ASP A 748 -5.42 -7.76 20.73
C ASP A 748 -6.82 -8.35 20.98
N ALA A 749 -7.19 -8.59 22.24
CA ALA A 749 -8.48 -9.17 22.58
C ALA A 749 -9.63 -8.19 22.29
N ALA A 750 -9.46 -6.91 22.65
CA ALA A 750 -10.39 -5.86 22.32
C ALA A 750 -10.46 -5.64 20.79
N LEU A 751 -9.32 -5.64 20.10
CA LEU A 751 -9.27 -5.51 18.64
C LEU A 751 -10.04 -6.63 17.93
N ALA A 752 -9.84 -7.88 18.35
CA ALA A 752 -10.54 -9.03 17.80
C ALA A 752 -12.06 -8.96 18.04
N ARG A 753 -12.49 -8.51 19.23
CA ARG A 753 -13.91 -8.29 19.54
C ARG A 753 -14.52 -7.23 18.63
N ILE A 754 -13.86 -6.09 18.46
CA ILE A 754 -14.33 -4.97 17.63
C ILE A 754 -14.46 -5.42 16.16
N LYS A 755 -13.41 -6.06 15.61
CA LYS A 755 -13.44 -6.65 14.26
C LYS A 755 -14.62 -7.59 14.08
N LYS A 756 -14.87 -8.48 15.05
CA LYS A 756 -15.98 -9.42 15.00
C LYS A 756 -17.34 -8.69 14.95
N VAL A 757 -17.55 -7.68 15.79
CA VAL A 757 -18.80 -6.89 15.79
C VAL A 757 -19.01 -6.22 14.42
N PHE A 758 -17.99 -5.56 13.86
CA PHE A 758 -18.10 -4.94 12.55
C PHE A 758 -18.35 -5.96 11.44
N ARG A 759 -17.69 -7.12 11.47
CA ARG A 759 -17.91 -8.21 10.51
C ARG A 759 -19.37 -8.68 10.54
N GLU A 760 -19.95 -8.87 11.73
CA GLU A 760 -21.36 -9.24 11.90
C GLU A 760 -22.30 -8.17 11.34
N GLN A 761 -22.06 -6.88 11.63
CA GLN A 761 -22.90 -5.79 11.13
C GLN A 761 -22.79 -5.62 9.61
N LEU A 762 -21.61 -5.74 9.02
CA LEU A 762 -21.39 -5.58 7.58
C LEU A 762 -22.06 -6.71 6.80
N LEU A 763 -21.89 -7.95 7.24
CA LEU A 763 -22.50 -9.13 6.60
C LEU A 763 -24.02 -9.19 6.80
N ALA A 764 -24.56 -8.54 7.84
CA ALA A 764 -26.00 -8.37 8.00
C ALA A 764 -26.62 -7.44 6.94
N VAL A 765 -25.84 -6.51 6.37
CA VAL A 765 -26.28 -5.66 5.26
C VAL A 765 -26.10 -6.36 3.92
N ASP A 766 -24.94 -6.96 3.69
CA ASP A 766 -24.63 -7.72 2.49
C ASP A 766 -23.79 -8.97 2.83
N PRO A 767 -24.41 -10.17 2.84
CA PRO A 767 -23.72 -11.43 3.15
C PRO A 767 -22.65 -11.83 2.12
N SER A 768 -22.59 -11.17 0.96
CA SER A 768 -21.64 -11.49 -0.12
C SER A 768 -20.31 -10.75 -0.01
N LEU A 769 -20.18 -9.79 0.93
CA LEU A 769 -18.96 -9.01 1.10
C LEU A 769 -17.76 -9.88 1.45
N LYS A 770 -16.66 -9.67 0.72
CA LYS A 770 -15.34 -10.23 1.03
C LYS A 770 -14.60 -9.28 1.95
N LEU A 771 -14.64 -9.56 3.25
CA LEU A 771 -14.02 -8.71 4.27
C LEU A 771 -12.55 -9.13 4.49
N PRO A 772 -11.59 -8.19 4.44
CA PRO A 772 -10.16 -8.47 4.57
C PRO A 772 -9.65 -8.57 6.02
N PHE A 773 -10.54 -8.80 6.99
CA PHE A 773 -10.24 -8.86 8.43
C PHE A 773 -11.21 -9.77 9.14
#